data_AF-A0A661V2U4-F1
#
_entry.id   AF-A0A661V2U4-F1
#
_cell.length_a   1.000
_cell.length_b   1.000
_cell.length_c   1.000
_cell.angle_alpha   90.00
_cell.angle_beta   90.00
_cell.angle_gamma   90.00
#
_symmetry.space_group_name_H-M   'P 1'
#
loop_
_entity.id
_entity.type
_entity.pdbx_description
1 polymer ?
#
loop_
_entity_poly.entity_id
_entity_poly.type
_entity_poly.pdbx_seq_one_letter_code
_entity_poly.pdbx_strand_id
1 'polypeptide(L)'
;MGIQKQNHQALRLVATVGLAALFLVTILSWANSGSAAPAPAPSLGQEAGTLSNGSIITIGVAAGLSNLDWIGWRQANAVQLAVNQVNAAGGIEIGGVAHTVVLVTADSMCDPSEAITAANALLDAGAVSVVGHTCSGASHQAQSLYNAAGVAMVSPSSTMPDLTEEGYTTTFRVIGRDDTGAALLATYFHDVLGLTRAAIVEWSGLGWASAFSSTFTGLGGTITSRRTVTSTEEYTATLTAIQAENPAAIFYANYDDSAAGLLSRVAHNLGLSDVVIGQAVGSDLDTYAAAAGSAAEGDYTVVHRATNDMPGYEQFNADYQAAGFPNHGEEADMWGAFAYDAAQIILAAIDRADVTDTLAVRDEIATMAGHEGVVGFYEGFDAQGDVVPQWMQMKLYQDGQWVRVRTTPITTWYVYPDGSDSNTGRTTDSPFATVQHAINVADDGDTIIVAAGTYTENLSVHRRLTLRGGYTISSTVTGTVWLPPATGTSIVDGSGNPTVIGDWDGHRVWKPAVISDGVEYKMWFDGTDLLSEVGVGLATSSDGVSWTKHLANPVLTGTINAWDASGEEHAPFVLKEGGVYKMWYEGSNDDVRQLGYATSTNGIDWHKHANNPVLEAGPEGYDQGAVAHGSVLNDGGTYKLWYHAAGDQGAIIAYATSPDGVNWTKQGPVLLPEPGSWDEGAVWGPSVLKLNGTYWMWYSAASSHQPPAIGVVTSTNGVTWTRFLAGPIMTETTALGDPHVISDGGKLKMWYQDFEQGVVNYAESDDGISWATSP
;
A
#
# COMPACT_ATOMS: atom_id res chain seq x y z
N MET A 1 -53.83 29.28 -27.35
CA MET A 1 -54.34 27.89 -27.24
C MET A 1 -53.74 27.27 -25.98
N GLY A 2 -54.34 26.23 -25.39
CA GLY A 2 -53.92 25.76 -24.06
C GLY A 2 -54.27 24.31 -23.75
N ILE A 3 -54.36 24.02 -22.44
CA ILE A 3 -54.63 22.72 -21.78
C ILE A 3 -53.38 21.86 -21.45
N GLN A 4 -53.03 21.88 -20.15
CA GLN A 4 -52.61 20.81 -19.20
C GLN A 4 -51.83 19.56 -19.68
N LYS A 5 -50.97 18.92 -18.87
CA LYS A 5 -51.03 18.56 -17.41
C LYS A 5 -49.64 18.71 -16.73
N GLN A 6 -49.51 19.17 -15.47
CA GLN A 6 -49.56 18.44 -14.17
C GLN A 6 -48.65 17.18 -14.09
N ASN A 7 -48.01 16.78 -12.97
CA ASN A 7 -47.60 17.32 -11.63
C ASN A 7 -46.73 16.19 -10.97
N HIS A 8 -45.91 16.28 -9.91
CA HIS A 8 -45.41 17.25 -8.90
C HIS A 8 -43.87 16.99 -8.73
N GLN A 9 -42.98 17.74 -8.04
CA GLN A 9 -42.98 18.78 -6.99
C GLN A 9 -43.14 18.37 -5.49
N ALA A 10 -42.01 18.15 -4.78
CA ALA A 10 -41.85 18.47 -3.35
C ALA A 10 -40.40 18.90 -3.02
N LEU A 11 -40.22 19.99 -2.27
CA LEU A 11 -38.92 20.57 -1.88
C LEU A 11 -38.85 20.70 -0.34
N ARG A 12 -37.67 20.56 0.27
CA ARG A 12 -37.46 20.76 1.72
C ARG A 12 -37.03 22.20 2.05
N LEU A 13 -37.71 22.86 3.00
CA LEU A 13 -37.08 23.82 3.93
C LEU A 13 -38.01 24.17 5.12
N VAL A 14 -37.41 24.82 6.12
CA VAL A 14 -37.95 25.56 7.30
C VAL A 14 -37.72 24.87 8.65
N ALA A 15 -37.34 25.68 9.64
CA ALA A 15 -36.90 25.28 10.98
C ALA A 15 -37.55 26.17 12.07
N THR A 16 -37.13 25.99 13.33
CA THR A 16 -37.21 26.93 14.48
C THR A 16 -38.34 26.72 15.52
N VAL A 17 -37.94 26.17 16.69
CA VAL A 17 -38.30 26.49 18.10
C VAL A 17 -39.78 26.64 18.54
N GLY A 18 -40.13 25.99 19.66
CA GLY A 18 -41.30 26.29 20.51
C GLY A 18 -41.21 25.58 21.88
N LEU A 19 -41.73 26.18 22.97
CA LEU A 19 -41.46 25.74 24.36
C LEU A 19 -42.74 25.49 25.20
N ALA A 20 -42.70 24.43 26.02
CA ALA A 20 -43.36 24.17 27.32
C ALA A 20 -44.82 24.58 27.63
N ALA A 21 -45.59 23.65 28.20
CA ALA A 21 -46.65 23.91 29.21
C ALA A 21 -46.94 22.67 30.10
N LEU A 22 -47.19 22.89 31.40
CA LEU A 22 -47.67 21.88 32.37
C LEU A 22 -49.16 22.11 32.68
N PHE A 23 -49.90 21.05 33.07
CA PHE A 23 -51.04 21.17 34.01
C PHE A 23 -51.36 19.81 34.69
N LEU A 24 -52.03 19.86 35.85
CA LEU A 24 -52.22 18.71 36.76
C LEU A 24 -53.60 18.77 37.48
N VAL A 25 -54.19 17.60 37.83
CA VAL A 25 -55.28 17.40 38.85
C VAL A 25 -56.69 17.94 38.45
N THR A 26 -57.87 17.31 38.70
CA THR A 26 -58.29 16.23 39.64
C THR A 26 -59.35 15.24 39.05
N ILE A 27 -59.08 13.93 39.20
CA ILE A 27 -59.95 12.79 39.65
C ILE A 27 -61.50 12.92 39.68
N LEU A 28 -62.21 11.97 39.02
CA LEU A 28 -63.23 11.09 39.67
C LEU A 28 -63.61 9.82 38.83
N SER A 29 -63.52 8.63 39.45
CA SER A 29 -64.32 7.38 39.29
C SER A 29 -64.94 6.94 37.94
N TRP A 30 -64.95 5.66 37.51
CA TRP A 30 -64.38 4.38 38.03
C TRP A 30 -64.55 3.30 36.92
N ALA A 31 -63.51 2.55 36.52
CA ALA A 31 -63.59 1.15 36.01
C ALA A 31 -62.25 0.59 35.43
N ASN A 32 -61.70 -0.42 36.12
CA ASN A 32 -61.16 -1.66 35.53
C ASN A 32 -60.08 -1.64 34.40
N SER A 33 -58.83 -1.30 34.75
CA SER A 33 -57.65 -2.11 34.37
C SER A 33 -56.45 -1.71 35.26
N GLY A 34 -55.71 -2.68 35.79
CA GLY A 34 -54.60 -2.42 36.73
C GLY A 34 -53.26 -2.32 36.01
N SER A 35 -52.53 -1.23 36.23
CA SER A 35 -51.12 -1.11 35.83
C SER A 35 -50.21 -1.83 36.83
N ALA A 36 -49.27 -2.63 36.32
CA ALA A 36 -48.15 -3.13 37.09
C ALA A 36 -47.02 -2.10 37.14
N ALA A 37 -46.11 -2.23 38.11
CA ALA A 37 -44.88 -1.45 38.17
C ALA A 37 -43.93 -1.83 37.01
N PRO A 38 -42.98 -0.96 36.61
CA PRO A 38 -41.89 -1.37 35.73
C PRO A 38 -41.13 -2.55 36.35
N ALA A 39 -40.91 -3.60 35.57
CA ALA A 39 -40.17 -4.78 35.99
C ALA A 39 -38.67 -4.45 36.16
N PRO A 40 -37.93 -5.18 37.01
CA PRO A 40 -36.47 -5.15 36.98
C PRO A 40 -35.94 -5.59 35.62
N ALA A 41 -34.74 -5.14 35.26
CA ALA A 41 -34.05 -5.58 34.04
C ALA A 41 -33.90 -7.11 34.02
N PRO A 42 -34.01 -7.76 32.85
CA PRO A 42 -33.94 -9.22 32.76
C PRO A 42 -32.51 -9.70 33.04
N SER A 43 -32.33 -10.42 34.15
CA SER A 43 -31.15 -11.27 34.36
C SER A 43 -31.17 -12.38 33.29
N LEU A 44 -30.12 -12.46 32.47
CA LEU A 44 -29.96 -13.52 31.47
C LEU A 44 -29.69 -14.88 32.16
N GLY A 45 -30.77 -15.60 32.48
CA GLY A 45 -30.75 -16.87 33.17
C GLY A 45 -31.04 -18.05 32.23
N GLN A 46 -30.00 -18.86 32.00
CA GLN A 46 -30.04 -20.28 31.59
C GLN A 46 -31.31 -20.81 30.90
N GLU A 47 -31.27 -21.00 29.57
CA GLU A 47 -31.96 -22.16 28.99
C GLU A 47 -31.08 -23.40 29.19
N ALA A 48 -31.37 -24.18 30.22
CA ALA A 48 -30.70 -25.44 30.50
C ALA A 48 -31.19 -26.55 29.54
N GLY A 49 -30.84 -26.42 28.25
CA GLY A 49 -30.73 -27.59 27.37
C GLY A 49 -29.74 -28.59 28.00
N THR A 50 -30.03 -29.89 27.90
CA THR A 50 -29.18 -30.92 28.51
C THR A 50 -27.88 -31.07 27.74
N LEU A 51 -26.89 -30.25 28.10
CA LEU A 51 -25.50 -30.38 27.67
C LEU A 51 -24.98 -31.79 27.99
N SER A 52 -24.12 -32.30 27.12
CA SER A 52 -23.27 -33.46 27.41
C SER A 52 -22.34 -33.16 28.60
N ASN A 53 -21.80 -34.21 29.20
CA ASN A 53 -21.03 -34.14 30.45
C ASN A 53 -19.58 -33.64 30.27
N GLY A 54 -19.39 -32.59 29.45
CA GLY A 54 -18.13 -31.85 29.32
C GLY A 54 -17.95 -30.84 30.46
N SER A 55 -16.71 -30.39 30.69
CA SER A 55 -16.42 -29.38 31.73
C SER A 55 -16.34 -27.98 31.12
N ILE A 56 -16.45 -26.93 31.94
CA ILE A 56 -16.44 -25.54 31.50
C ILE A 56 -15.02 -24.95 31.59
N ILE A 57 -14.65 -24.13 30.61
CA ILE A 57 -13.45 -23.26 30.64
C ILE A 57 -13.92 -21.82 30.78
N THR A 58 -13.50 -21.10 31.82
CA THR A 58 -13.82 -19.68 32.00
C THR A 58 -12.71 -18.81 31.39
N ILE A 59 -13.07 -17.84 30.55
CA ILE A 59 -12.20 -16.72 30.14
C ILE A 59 -12.77 -15.44 30.75
N GLY A 60 -11.89 -14.56 31.24
CA GLY A 60 -12.28 -13.26 31.79
C GLY A 60 -12.14 -12.12 30.78
N VAL A 61 -13.01 -11.11 30.88
CA VAL A 61 -12.78 -9.77 30.34
C VAL A 61 -12.87 -8.76 31.46
N ALA A 62 -11.83 -7.94 31.62
CA ALA A 62 -11.87 -6.75 32.47
C ALA A 62 -11.85 -5.51 31.59
N ALA A 63 -12.92 -4.72 31.61
CA ALA A 63 -13.10 -3.60 30.69
C ALA A 63 -13.79 -2.40 31.34
N GLY A 64 -13.67 -1.20 30.75
CA GLY A 64 -14.45 -0.03 31.15
C GLY A 64 -15.89 -0.11 30.63
N LEU A 65 -16.81 -0.70 31.40
CA LEU A 65 -18.19 -0.98 30.94
C LEU A 65 -19.19 0.12 31.35
N SER A 66 -18.86 0.96 32.33
CA SER A 66 -19.64 2.14 32.72
C SER A 66 -18.88 3.47 32.62
N ASN A 67 -17.57 3.43 32.34
CA ASN A 67 -16.73 4.58 32.02
C ASN A 67 -15.77 4.18 30.89
N LEU A 68 -15.70 4.98 29.82
CA LEU A 68 -15.25 4.55 28.49
C LEU A 68 -16.00 3.30 27.98
N ASP A 69 -17.30 3.26 28.26
CA ASP A 69 -18.25 2.23 27.81
C ASP A 69 -18.18 1.95 26.30
N TRP A 70 -18.01 3.00 25.50
CA TRP A 70 -17.82 2.91 24.05
C TRP A 70 -16.58 2.13 23.62
N ILE A 71 -15.54 2.01 24.45
CA ILE A 71 -14.39 1.12 24.23
C ILE A 71 -14.67 -0.24 24.87
N GLY A 72 -15.05 -0.27 26.15
CA GLY A 72 -15.12 -1.51 26.92
C GLY A 72 -16.18 -2.49 26.44
N TRP A 73 -17.32 -2.01 25.93
CA TRP A 73 -18.32 -2.89 25.31
C TRP A 73 -17.86 -3.44 23.97
N ARG A 74 -17.16 -2.66 23.13
CA ARG A 74 -16.54 -3.16 21.88
C ARG A 74 -15.57 -4.30 22.18
N GLN A 75 -14.74 -4.13 23.21
CA GLN A 75 -13.82 -5.15 23.69
C GLN A 75 -14.55 -6.41 24.20
N ALA A 76 -15.51 -6.26 25.11
CA ALA A 76 -16.24 -7.39 25.69
C ALA A 76 -17.09 -8.16 24.67
N ASN A 77 -17.76 -7.47 23.75
CA ASN A 77 -18.53 -8.05 22.66
C ASN A 77 -17.63 -8.83 21.69
N ALA A 78 -16.44 -8.30 21.36
CA ALA A 78 -15.49 -8.97 20.47
C ALA A 78 -14.95 -10.27 21.06
N VAL A 79 -14.63 -10.30 22.35
CA VAL A 79 -14.29 -11.57 23.05
C VAL A 79 -15.49 -12.52 23.07
N GLN A 80 -16.70 -12.01 23.27
CA GLN A 80 -17.91 -12.84 23.22
C GLN A 80 -18.16 -13.43 21.82
N LEU A 81 -17.79 -12.74 20.74
CA LEU A 81 -17.85 -13.25 19.36
C LEU A 81 -16.92 -14.45 19.17
N ALA A 82 -15.64 -14.33 19.56
CA ALA A 82 -14.67 -15.42 19.54
C ALA A 82 -15.15 -16.64 20.36
N VAL A 83 -15.65 -16.38 21.58
CA VAL A 83 -16.25 -17.42 22.45
C VAL A 83 -17.51 -18.05 21.82
N ASN A 84 -18.31 -17.31 21.06
CA ASN A 84 -19.45 -17.89 20.33
C ASN A 84 -18.98 -18.79 19.18
N GLN A 85 -17.97 -18.37 18.42
CA GLN A 85 -17.46 -19.11 17.25
C GLN A 85 -16.76 -20.42 17.66
N VAL A 86 -15.88 -20.41 18.68
CA VAL A 86 -15.22 -21.64 19.16
C VAL A 86 -16.23 -22.65 19.71
N ASN A 87 -17.25 -22.20 20.45
CA ASN A 87 -18.33 -23.08 20.92
C ASN A 87 -19.20 -23.61 19.77
N ALA A 88 -19.46 -22.81 18.72
CA ALA A 88 -20.16 -23.26 17.53
C ALA A 88 -19.36 -24.28 16.70
N ALA A 89 -18.02 -24.23 16.76
CA ALA A 89 -17.13 -25.23 16.17
C ALA A 89 -17.05 -26.54 16.98
N GLY A 90 -17.50 -26.54 18.25
CA GLY A 90 -17.55 -27.71 19.13
C GLY A 90 -17.02 -27.49 20.55
N GLY A 91 -16.42 -26.33 20.82
CA GLY A 91 -15.64 -26.06 22.03
C GLY A 91 -14.14 -26.31 21.80
N ILE A 92 -13.38 -26.42 22.89
CA ILE A 92 -11.96 -26.81 22.88
C ILE A 92 -11.86 -28.28 23.32
N GLU A 93 -11.02 -29.09 22.67
CA GLU A 93 -10.74 -30.47 23.12
C GLU A 93 -9.52 -30.48 24.05
N ILE A 94 -9.68 -31.02 25.26
CA ILE A 94 -8.60 -31.15 26.26
C ILE A 94 -8.60 -32.60 26.76
N GLY A 95 -7.47 -33.29 26.63
CA GLY A 95 -7.29 -34.70 27.00
C GLY A 95 -8.24 -35.66 26.28
N GLY A 96 -8.76 -35.30 25.10
CA GLY A 96 -9.80 -36.04 24.38
C GLY A 96 -11.24 -35.79 24.87
N VAL A 97 -11.49 -34.68 25.56
CA VAL A 97 -12.82 -34.26 26.04
C VAL A 97 -13.14 -32.86 25.51
N ALA A 98 -14.31 -32.68 24.89
CA ALA A 98 -14.76 -31.36 24.46
C ALA A 98 -15.28 -30.51 25.64
N HIS A 99 -14.88 -29.25 25.67
CA HIS A 99 -15.16 -28.26 26.71
C HIS A 99 -15.85 -27.01 26.17
N THR A 100 -16.92 -26.59 26.84
CA THR A 100 -17.61 -25.33 26.52
C THR A 100 -16.87 -24.16 27.16
N VAL A 101 -16.53 -23.16 26.35
CA VAL A 101 -15.90 -21.92 26.83
C VAL A 101 -16.99 -20.95 27.29
N VAL A 102 -16.80 -20.28 28.44
CA VAL A 102 -17.72 -19.27 28.97
C VAL A 102 -16.95 -17.99 29.26
N LEU A 103 -17.49 -16.86 28.79
CA LEU A 103 -16.99 -15.54 29.11
C LEU A 103 -17.60 -15.05 30.43
N VAL A 104 -16.76 -14.49 31.31
CA VAL A 104 -17.18 -13.67 32.45
C VAL A 104 -16.62 -12.26 32.27
N THR A 105 -17.50 -11.26 32.32
CA THR A 105 -17.13 -9.85 32.24
C THR A 105 -17.09 -9.19 33.61
N ALA A 106 -16.15 -8.27 33.81
CA ALA A 106 -16.04 -7.42 35.00
C ALA A 106 -15.77 -5.97 34.60
N ASP A 107 -16.50 -5.03 35.21
CA ASP A 107 -16.29 -3.60 34.99
C ASP A 107 -15.13 -3.09 35.85
N SER A 108 -14.06 -2.62 35.19
CA SER A 108 -12.93 -1.96 35.83
C SER A 108 -13.00 -0.44 35.77
N MET A 109 -14.04 0.13 35.15
CA MET A 109 -14.33 1.57 35.06
C MET A 109 -13.17 2.44 34.53
N CYS A 110 -12.16 1.87 33.87
CA CYS A 110 -10.88 2.54 33.56
C CYS A 110 -10.14 3.06 34.82
N ASP A 111 -10.51 2.61 36.02
CA ASP A 111 -10.01 3.10 37.31
C ASP A 111 -9.10 2.06 38.02
N PRO A 112 -7.92 2.45 38.56
CA PRO A 112 -7.03 1.52 39.25
C PRO A 112 -7.63 0.81 40.47
N SER A 113 -8.53 1.46 41.23
CA SER A 113 -9.16 0.86 42.41
C SER A 113 -10.21 -0.16 42.01
N GLU A 114 -11.06 0.15 41.03
CA GLU A 114 -12.08 -0.81 40.57
C GLU A 114 -11.49 -1.94 39.70
N ALA A 115 -10.33 -1.72 39.08
CA ALA A 115 -9.54 -2.79 38.46
C ALA A 115 -9.16 -3.91 39.44
N ILE A 116 -8.92 -3.59 40.71
CA ILE A 116 -8.70 -4.59 41.78
C ILE A 116 -9.98 -5.39 42.04
N THR A 117 -11.13 -4.72 42.14
CA THR A 117 -12.44 -5.37 42.30
C THR A 117 -12.72 -6.32 41.13
N ALA A 118 -12.52 -5.85 39.90
CA ALA A 118 -12.71 -6.62 38.67
C ALA A 118 -11.77 -7.83 38.58
N ALA A 119 -10.48 -7.65 38.88
CA ALA A 119 -9.49 -8.74 38.83
C ALA A 119 -9.83 -9.87 39.81
N ASN A 120 -10.18 -9.55 41.05
CA ASN A 120 -10.60 -10.57 42.03
C ASN A 120 -11.88 -11.28 41.59
N ALA A 121 -12.86 -10.58 41.02
CA ALA A 121 -14.10 -11.20 40.53
C ALA A 121 -13.86 -12.21 39.38
N LEU A 122 -12.90 -11.95 38.49
CA LEU A 122 -12.52 -12.89 37.43
C LEU A 122 -11.74 -14.11 37.95
N LEU A 123 -10.87 -13.89 38.94
CA LEU A 123 -10.14 -14.97 39.62
C LEU A 123 -11.07 -15.88 40.44
N ASP A 124 -12.02 -15.31 41.19
CA ASP A 124 -13.06 -16.04 41.92
C ASP A 124 -14.02 -16.81 40.98
N ALA A 125 -14.21 -16.33 39.75
CA ALA A 125 -14.94 -17.03 38.70
C ALA A 125 -14.13 -18.15 38.01
N GLY A 126 -12.86 -18.34 38.37
CA GLY A 126 -11.98 -19.37 37.83
C GLY A 126 -11.50 -19.09 36.39
N ALA A 127 -11.35 -17.82 36.00
CA ALA A 127 -10.82 -17.45 34.69
C ALA A 127 -9.40 -18.01 34.48
N VAL A 128 -9.18 -18.80 33.42
CA VAL A 128 -7.86 -19.39 33.12
C VAL A 128 -6.90 -18.37 32.49
N SER A 129 -7.46 -17.35 31.82
CA SER A 129 -6.78 -16.17 31.30
C SER A 129 -7.79 -15.01 31.16
N VAL A 130 -7.28 -13.78 31.07
CA VAL A 130 -8.08 -12.55 31.01
C VAL A 130 -7.67 -11.69 29.82
N VAL A 131 -8.65 -11.25 29.01
CA VAL A 131 -8.46 -10.12 28.10
C VAL A 131 -8.70 -8.81 28.86
N GLY A 132 -7.72 -7.91 28.89
CA GLY A 132 -7.86 -6.63 29.57
C GLY A 132 -6.55 -6.05 30.12
N HIS A 133 -6.59 -4.90 30.80
CA HIS A 133 -7.76 -4.01 30.95
C HIS A 133 -7.81 -3.00 29.80
N THR A 134 -8.94 -2.29 29.67
CA THR A 134 -9.13 -1.20 28.68
C THR A 134 -8.08 -0.09 28.82
N CYS A 135 -7.60 0.19 30.04
CA CYS A 135 -6.75 1.33 30.34
C CYS A 135 -5.47 0.93 31.06
N SER A 136 -4.33 1.51 30.67
CA SER A 136 -3.01 1.15 31.20
C SER A 136 -2.91 1.22 32.73
N GLY A 137 -3.47 2.25 33.37
CA GLY A 137 -3.47 2.37 34.84
C GLY A 137 -4.31 1.31 35.56
N ALA A 138 -5.36 0.79 34.93
CA ALA A 138 -6.14 -0.34 35.43
C ALA A 138 -5.35 -1.65 35.28
N SER A 139 -4.73 -1.88 34.11
CA SER A 139 -3.88 -3.03 33.84
C SER A 139 -2.67 -3.10 34.78
N HIS A 140 -1.95 -1.99 34.97
CA HIS A 140 -0.78 -1.90 35.84
C HIS A 140 -1.12 -2.18 37.32
N GLN A 141 -2.30 -1.74 37.78
CA GLN A 141 -2.74 -2.02 39.15
C GLN A 141 -3.26 -3.46 39.33
N ALA A 142 -3.87 -4.06 38.29
CA ALA A 142 -4.43 -5.41 38.35
C ALA A 142 -3.40 -6.54 38.16
N GLN A 143 -2.38 -6.35 37.32
CA GLN A 143 -1.44 -7.42 36.90
C GLN A 143 -0.78 -8.19 38.05
N SER A 144 -0.49 -7.51 39.17
CA SER A 144 0.12 -8.16 40.35
C SER A 144 -0.76 -9.27 40.95
N LEU A 145 -2.08 -9.17 40.81
CA LEU A 145 -3.06 -10.17 41.27
C LEU A 145 -3.08 -11.36 40.31
N TYR A 146 -3.11 -11.11 38.99
CA TYR A 146 -3.08 -12.15 37.97
C TYR A 146 -1.76 -12.94 38.02
N ASN A 147 -0.62 -12.25 38.17
CA ASN A 147 0.69 -12.87 38.36
C ASN A 147 0.75 -13.72 39.63
N ALA A 148 0.20 -13.24 40.76
CA ALA A 148 0.13 -14.00 42.00
C ALA A 148 -0.76 -15.26 41.90
N ALA A 149 -1.72 -15.27 40.97
CA ALA A 149 -2.57 -16.42 40.64
C ALA A 149 -2.03 -17.30 39.49
N GLY A 150 -0.93 -16.89 38.84
CA GLY A 150 -0.40 -17.55 37.64
C GLY A 150 -1.26 -17.42 36.39
N VAL A 151 -2.24 -16.50 36.38
CA VAL A 151 -3.21 -16.29 35.29
C VAL A 151 -2.65 -15.27 34.30
N ALA A 152 -2.63 -15.61 33.01
CA ALA A 152 -2.21 -14.67 31.97
C ALA A 152 -3.24 -13.55 31.74
N MET A 153 -2.78 -12.30 31.63
CA MET A 153 -3.54 -11.14 31.20
C MET A 153 -3.00 -10.66 29.84
N VAL A 154 -3.86 -10.61 28.82
CA VAL A 154 -3.53 -10.12 27.48
C VAL A 154 -4.29 -8.82 27.23
N SER A 155 -3.60 -7.68 27.20
CA SER A 155 -4.25 -6.37 27.01
C SER A 155 -4.45 -6.00 25.54
N PRO A 156 -5.67 -5.60 25.13
CA PRO A 156 -5.95 -5.12 23.79
C PRO A 156 -5.73 -3.61 23.59
N SER A 157 -5.47 -2.84 24.65
CA SER A 157 -5.41 -1.36 24.57
C SER A 157 -4.52 -0.66 25.61
N SER A 158 -3.72 -1.38 26.40
CA SER A 158 -2.82 -0.76 27.40
C SER A 158 -1.40 -0.56 26.87
N THR A 159 -1.10 0.67 26.45
CA THR A 159 0.10 1.07 25.71
C THR A 159 1.29 1.53 26.58
N MET A 160 1.06 1.77 27.88
CA MET A 160 2.07 2.37 28.78
C MET A 160 3.29 1.44 28.95
N PRO A 161 4.54 1.91 28.73
CA PRO A 161 5.72 1.04 28.66
C PRO A 161 5.90 0.10 29.85
N ASP A 162 5.79 0.64 31.08
CA ASP A 162 6.10 -0.06 32.34
C ASP A 162 5.27 -1.34 32.61
N LEU A 163 4.13 -1.49 31.95
CA LEU A 163 3.25 -2.65 32.04
C LEU A 163 3.98 -4.00 31.83
N THR A 164 4.99 -4.05 30.96
CA THR A 164 5.80 -5.27 30.71
C THR A 164 7.19 -5.21 31.35
N GLU A 165 7.52 -4.14 32.07
CA GLU A 165 8.86 -3.91 32.66
C GLU A 165 8.93 -4.23 34.17
N GLU A 166 7.78 -4.39 34.84
CA GLU A 166 7.68 -4.84 36.25
C GLU A 166 8.15 -6.30 36.48
N GLY A 167 8.42 -7.04 35.39
CA GLY A 167 8.98 -8.40 35.45
C GLY A 167 7.97 -9.54 35.70
N TYR A 168 6.67 -9.28 35.50
CA TYR A 168 5.62 -10.28 35.60
C TYR A 168 5.52 -11.11 34.32
N THR A 169 5.74 -12.43 34.40
CA THR A 169 5.68 -13.34 33.24
C THR A 169 4.26 -13.65 32.75
N THR A 170 3.24 -13.05 33.38
CA THR A 170 1.83 -13.22 33.05
C THR A 170 1.21 -12.02 32.32
N THR A 171 1.95 -10.93 32.14
CA THR A 171 1.44 -9.72 31.47
C THR A 171 1.86 -9.73 30.00
N PHE A 172 0.88 -9.62 29.11
CA PHE A 172 1.07 -9.52 27.66
C PHE A 172 0.20 -8.41 27.09
N ARG A 173 0.52 -7.92 25.89
CA ARG A 173 -0.37 -7.04 25.13
C ARG A 173 -0.27 -7.27 23.63
N VAL A 174 -1.42 -7.20 22.95
CA VAL A 174 -1.55 -7.34 21.49
C VAL A 174 -1.55 -6.00 20.76
N ILE A 175 -1.43 -4.89 21.50
CA ILE A 175 -1.25 -3.53 20.99
C ILE A 175 0.19 -3.05 21.27
N GLY A 176 0.69 -2.13 20.45
CA GLY A 176 2.03 -1.54 20.63
C GLY A 176 2.18 -0.64 21.87
N ARG A 177 3.43 -0.39 22.23
CA ARG A 177 3.83 0.53 23.31
C ARG A 177 3.85 1.99 22.83
N ASP A 178 3.55 2.95 23.71
CA ASP A 178 3.63 4.36 23.33
C ASP A 178 5.08 4.81 23.01
N ASP A 179 6.06 4.27 23.72
CA ASP A 179 7.48 4.62 23.55
C ASP A 179 8.06 4.12 22.22
N THR A 180 7.49 3.05 21.65
CA THR A 180 7.79 2.59 20.28
C THR A 180 7.47 3.67 19.25
N GLY A 181 6.37 4.42 19.38
CA GLY A 181 6.05 5.55 18.47
C GLY A 181 7.09 6.67 18.55
N ALA A 182 7.52 7.00 19.77
CA ALA A 182 8.60 7.97 20.01
C ALA A 182 9.97 7.51 19.47
N ALA A 183 10.30 6.22 19.61
CA ALA A 183 11.52 5.63 19.07
C ALA A 183 11.49 5.52 17.53
N LEU A 184 10.33 5.24 16.94
CA LEU A 184 10.12 5.17 15.49
C LEU A 184 10.39 6.52 14.82
N LEU A 185 9.81 7.61 15.36
CA LEU A 185 10.07 8.97 14.89
C LEU A 185 11.54 9.37 15.06
N ALA A 186 12.15 9.08 16.21
CA ALA A 186 13.57 9.34 16.43
C ALA A 186 14.47 8.64 15.40
N THR A 187 14.15 7.38 15.08
CA THR A 187 14.91 6.58 14.11
C THR A 187 14.72 7.13 12.69
N TYR A 188 13.49 7.39 12.27
CA TYR A 188 13.22 7.91 10.93
C TYR A 188 13.79 9.32 10.71
N PHE A 189 13.65 10.21 11.69
CA PHE A 189 14.20 11.56 11.63
C PHE A 189 15.72 11.54 11.48
N HIS A 190 16.42 10.62 12.16
CA HIS A 190 17.87 10.51 12.04
C HIS A 190 18.32 9.76 10.77
N ASP A 191 17.87 8.52 10.60
CA ASP A 191 18.45 7.59 9.61
C ASP A 191 17.87 7.74 8.20
N VAL A 192 16.63 8.25 8.07
CA VAL A 192 15.97 8.44 6.76
C VAL A 192 15.95 9.91 6.34
N LEU A 193 15.61 10.83 7.25
CA LEU A 193 15.60 12.27 6.96
C LEU A 193 16.96 12.96 7.19
N GLY A 194 17.95 12.27 7.77
CA GLY A 194 19.30 12.82 7.99
C GLY A 194 19.38 13.92 9.06
N LEU A 195 18.35 14.08 9.89
CA LEU A 195 18.23 15.18 10.85
C LEU A 195 19.08 14.86 12.10
N THR A 196 20.12 15.64 12.32
CA THR A 196 21.08 15.45 13.44
C THR A 196 20.80 16.34 14.65
N ARG A 197 19.76 17.17 14.60
CA ARG A 197 19.40 18.15 15.66
C ARG A 197 17.90 18.18 15.88
N ALA A 198 17.44 17.84 17.08
CA ALA A 198 16.02 17.92 17.45
C ALA A 198 15.82 18.70 18.75
N ALA A 199 14.70 19.41 18.88
CA ALA A 199 14.20 19.91 20.16
C ALA A 199 13.03 19.04 20.63
N ILE A 200 12.73 19.06 21.92
CA ILE A 200 11.60 18.34 22.52
C ILE A 200 10.70 19.33 23.26
N VAL A 201 9.40 19.29 22.97
CA VAL A 201 8.34 19.92 23.75
C VAL A 201 7.44 18.83 24.34
N GLU A 202 7.27 18.80 25.66
CA GLU A 202 6.53 17.73 26.34
C GLU A 202 5.49 18.28 27.32
N TRP A 203 4.39 17.55 27.47
CA TRP A 203 3.51 17.65 28.64
C TRP A 203 3.96 16.64 29.71
N SER A 204 3.77 16.98 30.99
CA SER A 204 4.33 16.20 32.10
C SER A 204 3.65 14.84 32.28
N GLY A 205 4.44 13.77 32.34
CA GLY A 205 3.99 12.42 32.75
C GLY A 205 3.95 11.36 31.64
N LEU A 206 4.28 11.71 30.39
CA LEU A 206 4.06 10.83 29.23
C LEU A 206 5.22 9.87 28.90
N GLY A 207 6.43 10.09 29.42
CA GLY A 207 7.59 9.22 29.17
C GLY A 207 8.23 9.31 27.77
N TRP A 208 7.42 9.53 26.72
CA TRP A 208 7.82 9.55 25.30
C TRP A 208 9.04 10.41 24.98
N ALA A 209 9.13 11.58 25.60
CA ALA A 209 10.26 12.50 25.46
C ALA A 209 11.60 11.89 25.90
N SER A 210 11.60 10.92 26.83
CA SER A 210 12.79 10.16 27.21
C SER A 210 13.13 9.09 26.17
N ALA A 211 12.12 8.39 25.62
CA ALA A 211 12.32 7.40 24.57
C ALA A 211 12.87 8.02 23.28
N PHE A 212 12.23 9.08 22.75
CA PHE A 212 12.74 9.84 21.60
C PHE A 212 14.16 10.36 21.87
N SER A 213 14.40 10.97 23.04
CA SER A 213 15.74 11.48 23.40
C SER A 213 16.79 10.38 23.46
N SER A 214 16.46 9.20 23.97
CA SER A 214 17.39 8.07 24.10
C SER A 214 17.74 7.50 22.72
N THR A 215 16.72 7.23 21.90
CA THR A 215 16.92 6.68 20.54
C THR A 215 17.66 7.67 19.64
N PHE A 216 17.22 8.93 19.58
CA PHE A 216 17.82 9.95 18.72
C PHE A 216 19.29 10.23 19.07
N THR A 217 19.64 10.23 20.37
CA THR A 217 21.05 10.41 20.79
C THR A 217 21.88 9.13 20.66
N GLY A 218 21.27 7.95 20.79
CA GLY A 218 21.92 6.66 20.55
C GLY A 218 22.38 6.46 19.10
N LEU A 219 21.62 7.02 18.13
CA LEU A 219 21.97 7.01 16.71
C LEU A 219 23.04 8.06 16.33
N GLY A 220 23.28 9.05 17.19
CA GLY A 220 24.28 10.12 17.00
C GLY A 220 23.70 11.53 16.89
N GLY A 221 22.38 11.68 16.92
CA GLY A 221 21.69 12.97 16.94
C GLY A 221 21.89 13.75 18.24
N THR A 222 21.62 15.06 18.18
CA THR A 222 21.73 15.99 19.32
C THR A 222 20.36 16.55 19.70
N ILE A 223 19.95 16.40 20.96
CA ILE A 223 18.82 17.16 21.51
C ILE A 223 19.31 18.57 21.88
N THR A 224 18.71 19.62 21.29
CA THR A 224 19.12 21.02 21.51
C THR A 224 18.58 21.56 22.84
N SER A 225 17.31 21.29 23.11
CA SER A 225 16.71 21.39 24.45
C SER A 225 15.50 20.46 24.58
N ARG A 226 15.11 20.23 25.83
CA ARG A 226 13.86 19.58 26.24
C ARG A 226 13.09 20.57 27.11
N ARG A 227 11.83 20.83 26.76
CA ARG A 227 10.99 21.88 27.33
C ARG A 227 9.66 21.30 27.77
N THR A 228 9.38 21.32 29.07
CA THR A 228 8.05 20.97 29.58
C THR A 228 7.12 22.19 29.53
N VAL A 229 5.89 21.99 29.08
CA VAL A 229 4.82 23.01 29.09
C VAL A 229 3.63 22.55 29.93
N THR A 230 2.86 23.51 30.46
CA THR A 230 1.62 23.22 31.22
C THR A 230 0.34 23.78 30.60
N SER A 231 0.47 24.57 29.53
CA SER A 231 -0.62 25.21 28.81
C SER A 231 -0.19 25.58 27.39
N THR A 232 -1.16 25.70 26.49
CA THR A 232 -0.93 26.13 25.10
C THR A 232 -0.53 27.61 24.99
N GLU A 233 -0.78 28.41 26.02
CA GLU A 233 -0.33 29.82 26.11
C GLU A 233 1.21 29.94 26.17
N GLU A 234 1.91 28.91 26.65
CA GLU A 234 3.37 28.86 26.77
C GLU A 234 4.10 28.64 25.43
N TYR A 235 3.38 28.20 24.38
CA TYR A 235 3.96 27.75 23.11
C TYR A 235 4.82 28.82 22.46
N THR A 236 4.32 30.05 22.34
CA THR A 236 5.05 31.14 21.67
C THR A 236 6.38 31.44 22.36
N ALA A 237 6.43 31.42 23.69
CA ALA A 237 7.66 31.66 24.45
C ALA A 237 8.64 30.47 24.33
N THR A 238 8.10 29.24 24.39
CA THR A 238 8.87 27.99 24.30
C THR A 238 9.51 27.83 22.92
N LEU A 239 8.74 28.03 21.85
CA LEU A 239 9.21 27.93 20.46
C LEU A 239 10.16 29.07 20.09
N THR A 240 9.97 30.29 20.62
CA THR A 240 10.95 31.39 20.45
C THR A 240 12.30 31.03 21.08
N ALA A 241 12.30 30.34 22.24
CA ALA A 241 13.53 29.88 22.86
C ALA A 241 14.20 28.74 22.05
N ILE A 242 13.41 27.80 21.54
CA ILE A 242 13.87 26.70 20.68
C ILE A 242 14.45 27.21 19.35
N GLN A 243 13.84 28.22 18.72
CA GLN A 243 14.34 28.80 17.46
C GLN A 243 15.78 29.29 17.58
N ALA A 244 16.14 29.92 18.71
CA ALA A 244 17.50 30.40 18.97
C ALA A 244 18.54 29.27 19.10
N GLU A 245 18.11 28.02 19.24
CA GLU A 245 18.97 26.83 19.32
C GLU A 245 19.18 26.15 17.96
N ASN A 246 18.45 26.56 16.91
CA ASN A 246 18.51 26.01 15.55
C ASN A 246 18.40 24.46 15.52
N PRO A 247 17.26 23.88 15.90
CA PRO A 247 16.94 22.48 15.62
C PRO A 247 16.65 22.28 14.11
N ALA A 248 16.62 21.02 13.67
CA ALA A 248 16.09 20.59 12.38
C ALA A 248 14.77 19.79 12.52
N ALA A 249 14.46 19.32 13.73
CA ALA A 249 13.15 18.75 14.08
C ALA A 249 12.64 19.22 15.46
N ILE A 250 11.32 19.17 15.69
CA ILE A 250 10.68 19.33 16.99
C ILE A 250 9.83 18.09 17.28
N PHE A 251 10.22 17.30 18.26
CA PHE A 251 9.38 16.23 18.79
C PHE A 251 8.41 16.79 19.83
N TYR A 252 7.11 16.49 19.66
CA TYR A 252 6.05 16.91 20.56
C TYR A 252 5.40 15.71 21.25
N ALA A 253 5.33 15.78 22.59
CA ALA A 253 4.72 14.75 23.41
C ALA A 253 3.45 15.27 24.11
N ASN A 254 2.29 14.96 23.50
CA ASN A 254 0.95 15.02 24.08
C ASN A 254 -0.01 14.12 23.29
N TYR A 255 -1.09 13.64 23.94
CA TYR A 255 -2.21 12.96 23.29
C TYR A 255 -3.21 13.93 22.63
N ASP A 256 -3.22 15.21 23.02
CA ASP A 256 -4.12 16.21 22.43
C ASP A 256 -3.62 16.64 21.04
N ASP A 257 -4.20 16.01 20.00
CA ASP A 257 -3.95 16.26 18.58
C ASP A 257 -4.22 17.71 18.16
N SER A 258 -5.24 18.37 18.75
CA SER A 258 -5.55 19.78 18.51
C SER A 258 -4.47 20.69 19.12
N ALA A 259 -3.98 20.36 20.32
CA ALA A 259 -2.83 21.03 20.92
C ALA A 259 -1.51 20.74 20.16
N ALA A 260 -1.40 19.63 19.43
CA ALA A 260 -0.27 19.32 18.56
C ALA A 260 -0.29 20.17 17.27
N GLY A 261 -1.40 20.18 16.53
CA GLY A 261 -1.54 21.03 15.35
C GLY A 261 -1.43 22.53 15.68
N LEU A 262 -1.92 22.96 16.84
CA LEU A 262 -1.69 24.31 17.35
C LEU A 262 -0.20 24.62 17.55
N LEU A 263 0.61 23.67 18.01
CA LEU A 263 2.05 23.85 18.19
C LEU A 263 2.74 24.05 16.84
N SER A 264 2.41 23.22 15.85
CA SER A 264 2.89 23.37 14.46
C SER A 264 2.57 24.75 13.89
N ARG A 265 1.30 25.18 14.00
CA ARG A 265 0.88 26.52 13.57
C ARG A 265 1.64 27.64 14.27
N VAL A 266 1.94 27.54 15.57
CA VAL A 266 2.73 28.57 16.27
C VAL A 266 4.20 28.54 15.82
N ALA A 267 4.77 27.37 15.56
CA ALA A 267 6.13 27.23 15.06
C ALA A 267 6.30 27.87 13.67
N HIS A 268 5.40 27.58 12.73
CA HIS A 268 5.43 28.17 11.39
C HIS A 268 5.25 29.71 11.45
N ASN A 269 4.35 30.21 12.31
CA ASN A 269 4.18 31.67 12.51
C ASN A 269 5.41 32.38 13.13
N LEU A 270 6.31 31.64 13.78
CA LEU A 270 7.59 32.17 14.28
C LEU A 270 8.72 32.08 13.25
N GLY A 271 8.52 31.43 12.09
CA GLY A 271 9.55 31.18 11.09
C GLY A 271 10.35 29.91 11.34
N LEU A 272 9.66 28.83 11.75
CA LEU A 272 10.20 27.46 11.84
C LEU A 272 9.59 26.52 10.78
N SER A 273 9.18 27.07 9.61
CA SER A 273 8.55 26.30 8.51
C SER A 273 9.41 25.20 7.91
N ASP A 274 10.72 25.27 8.14
CA ASP A 274 11.72 24.37 7.57
C ASP A 274 12.17 23.31 8.60
N VAL A 275 11.45 23.19 9.73
CA VAL A 275 11.77 22.34 10.88
C VAL A 275 10.68 21.28 11.02
N VAL A 276 11.04 20.01 10.84
CA VAL A 276 10.09 18.88 10.83
C VAL A 276 9.48 18.68 12.23
N ILE A 277 8.15 18.63 12.35
CA ILE A 277 7.47 18.42 13.63
C ILE A 277 6.93 16.99 13.69
N GLY A 278 7.06 16.33 14.85
CA GLY A 278 6.67 14.93 15.05
C GLY A 278 5.90 14.71 16.34
N GLN A 279 4.66 14.23 16.26
CA GLN A 279 3.85 13.82 17.43
C GLN A 279 4.00 12.33 17.74
N ALA A 280 4.30 11.98 18.99
CA ALA A 280 4.65 10.61 19.38
C ALA A 280 3.56 9.55 19.12
N VAL A 281 2.30 9.88 19.45
CA VAL A 281 1.09 9.11 19.16
C VAL A 281 -0.03 10.11 18.88
N GLY A 282 -0.72 9.97 17.74
CA GLY A 282 -1.92 10.73 17.40
C GLY A 282 -3.16 9.85 17.30
N SER A 283 -4.35 10.45 17.43
CA SER A 283 -5.63 9.73 17.50
C SER A 283 -6.73 10.33 16.63
N ASP A 284 -6.96 11.64 16.71
CA ASP A 284 -7.88 12.41 15.88
C ASP A 284 -7.08 13.34 14.95
N LEU A 285 -6.63 12.76 13.83
CA LEU A 285 -5.77 13.43 12.87
C LEU A 285 -6.47 14.57 12.09
N ASP A 286 -7.80 14.60 12.07
CA ASP A 286 -8.59 15.70 11.51
C ASP A 286 -8.57 16.93 12.44
N THR A 287 -8.63 16.73 13.76
CA THR A 287 -8.45 17.85 14.71
C THR A 287 -7.04 18.41 14.69
N TYR A 288 -6.01 17.59 14.46
CA TYR A 288 -4.65 18.08 14.18
C TYR A 288 -4.66 18.99 12.95
N ALA A 289 -5.13 18.49 11.81
CA ALA A 289 -5.12 19.23 10.55
C ALA A 289 -5.93 20.54 10.65
N ALA A 290 -7.07 20.54 11.34
CA ALA A 290 -7.86 21.74 11.61
C ALA A 290 -7.16 22.74 12.55
N ALA A 291 -6.36 22.27 13.51
CA ALA A 291 -5.59 23.11 14.42
C ALA A 291 -4.30 23.66 13.80
N ALA A 292 -3.65 22.90 12.91
CA ALA A 292 -2.47 23.33 12.17
C ALA A 292 -2.83 24.26 10.98
N GLY A 293 -3.86 23.91 10.22
CA GLY A 293 -4.13 24.50 8.91
C GLY A 293 -3.00 24.20 7.93
N SER A 294 -2.60 25.17 7.11
CA SER A 294 -1.49 25.03 6.16
C SER A 294 -0.10 24.91 6.82
N ALA A 295 -0.01 24.83 8.16
CA ALA A 295 1.22 24.48 8.85
C ALA A 295 1.43 22.96 8.92
N ALA A 296 0.39 22.14 8.71
CA ALA A 296 0.48 20.68 8.74
C ALA A 296 1.40 20.10 7.65
N GLU A 297 1.60 20.81 6.54
CA GLU A 297 2.36 20.32 5.39
C GLU A 297 3.83 20.05 5.76
N GLY A 298 4.21 18.77 5.87
CA GLY A 298 5.53 18.32 6.36
C GLY A 298 5.54 17.75 7.78
N ASP A 299 4.41 17.80 8.52
CA ASP A 299 4.31 17.26 9.88
C ASP A 299 4.14 15.73 9.89
N TYR A 300 4.74 15.08 10.90
CA TYR A 300 4.70 13.64 11.11
C TYR A 300 3.95 13.28 12.39
N THR A 301 3.35 12.10 12.39
CA THR A 301 2.75 11.47 13.58
C THR A 301 2.86 9.96 13.50
N VAL A 302 2.70 9.26 14.62
CA VAL A 302 2.53 7.80 14.64
C VAL A 302 1.13 7.47 15.16
N VAL A 303 0.48 6.49 14.56
CA VAL A 303 -0.82 5.96 14.97
C VAL A 303 -0.73 4.45 15.18
N HIS A 304 -1.64 3.88 15.97
CA HIS A 304 -1.90 2.45 15.90
C HIS A 304 -2.50 2.09 14.53
N ARG A 305 -2.30 0.86 14.08
CA ARG A 305 -2.80 0.35 12.78
C ARG A 305 -4.29 0.69 12.62
N ALA A 306 -4.62 1.49 11.62
CA ALA A 306 -6.00 1.88 11.35
C ALA A 306 -6.81 0.70 10.77
N THR A 307 -8.12 0.68 11.01
CA THR A 307 -9.03 -0.42 10.61
C THR A 307 -9.07 -0.67 9.11
N ASN A 308 -8.89 0.37 8.28
CA ASN A 308 -8.76 0.25 6.83
C ASN A 308 -7.48 -0.48 6.38
N ASP A 309 -6.46 -0.56 7.22
CA ASP A 309 -5.20 -1.26 6.93
C ASP A 309 -5.16 -2.67 7.52
N MET A 310 -6.14 -3.06 8.35
CA MET A 310 -6.24 -4.37 9.01
C MET A 310 -6.82 -5.42 8.03
N PRO A 311 -6.10 -6.52 7.71
CA PRO A 311 -6.50 -7.44 6.64
C PRO A 311 -7.80 -8.21 6.92
N GLY A 312 -8.15 -8.46 8.19
CA GLY A 312 -9.37 -9.19 8.55
C GLY A 312 -10.57 -8.31 8.94
N TYR A 313 -10.43 -6.98 9.00
CA TYR A 313 -11.41 -6.12 9.67
C TYR A 313 -12.80 -6.12 9.00
N GLU A 314 -12.88 -6.16 7.67
CA GLU A 314 -14.17 -6.16 6.96
C GLU A 314 -15.05 -7.36 7.36
N GLN A 315 -14.50 -8.57 7.30
CA GLN A 315 -15.21 -9.80 7.68
C GLN A 315 -15.50 -9.84 9.19
N PHE A 316 -14.52 -9.49 10.03
CA PHE A 316 -14.71 -9.45 11.48
C PHE A 316 -15.81 -8.48 11.91
N ASN A 317 -15.81 -7.26 11.37
CA ASN A 317 -16.81 -6.24 11.71
C ASN A 317 -18.21 -6.63 11.19
N ALA A 318 -18.29 -7.31 10.04
CA ALA A 318 -19.54 -7.88 9.53
C ALA A 318 -20.09 -8.99 10.46
N ASP A 319 -19.25 -9.91 10.94
CA ASP A 319 -19.65 -10.95 11.89
C ASP A 319 -20.04 -10.37 13.27
N TYR A 320 -19.32 -9.34 13.73
CA TYR A 320 -19.64 -8.58 14.94
C TYR A 320 -20.99 -7.87 14.86
N GLN A 321 -21.28 -7.20 13.73
CA GLN A 321 -22.59 -6.60 13.45
C GLN A 321 -23.69 -7.67 13.37
N ALA A 322 -23.43 -8.81 12.73
CA ALA A 322 -24.37 -9.91 12.59
C ALA A 322 -24.72 -10.58 13.93
N ALA A 323 -23.82 -10.56 14.91
CA ALA A 323 -24.07 -11.03 16.27
C ALA A 323 -25.07 -10.14 17.07
N GLY A 324 -25.31 -8.90 16.62
CA GLY A 324 -26.42 -8.07 17.11
C GLY A 324 -26.31 -7.63 18.57
N PHE A 325 -25.10 -7.36 19.05
CA PHE A 325 -24.85 -6.96 20.45
C PHE A 325 -25.62 -5.68 20.86
N PRO A 326 -26.18 -5.61 22.08
CA PRO A 326 -27.11 -4.54 22.46
C PRO A 326 -26.44 -3.19 22.78
N ASN A 327 -25.16 -3.22 23.17
CA ASN A 327 -24.34 -2.04 23.48
C ASN A 327 -23.20 -2.01 22.48
N HIS A 328 -23.05 -0.95 21.69
CA HIS A 328 -21.98 -0.79 20.70
C HIS A 328 -21.88 -1.91 19.65
N GLY A 329 -22.99 -2.55 19.30
CA GLY A 329 -23.06 -3.57 18.24
C GLY A 329 -23.02 -3.01 16.81
N GLU A 330 -23.04 -1.68 16.64
CA GLU A 330 -23.01 -1.03 15.32
C GLU A 330 -21.65 -1.14 14.59
N GLU A 331 -20.54 -1.16 15.34
CA GLU A 331 -19.18 -1.26 14.79
C GLU A 331 -18.19 -1.64 15.89
N ALA A 332 -17.29 -2.57 15.59
CA ALA A 332 -16.27 -3.06 16.51
C ALA A 332 -15.08 -2.12 16.71
N ASP A 333 -14.70 -1.34 15.69
CA ASP A 333 -13.51 -0.47 15.66
C ASP A 333 -12.19 -1.24 15.96
N MET A 334 -11.05 -0.55 15.98
CA MET A 334 -9.75 -1.15 16.34
C MET A 334 -9.79 -1.80 17.73
N TRP A 335 -10.57 -1.24 18.65
CA TRP A 335 -10.71 -1.73 20.03
C TRP A 335 -11.33 -3.12 20.09
N GLY A 336 -12.34 -3.39 19.26
CA GLY A 336 -12.90 -4.72 19.09
C GLY A 336 -11.94 -5.66 18.38
N ALA A 337 -11.24 -5.20 17.34
CA ALA A 337 -10.28 -6.02 16.59
C ALA A 337 -9.13 -6.54 17.49
N PHE A 338 -8.47 -5.66 18.25
CA PHE A 338 -7.42 -6.06 19.20
C PHE A 338 -7.97 -6.98 20.31
N ALA A 339 -9.20 -6.78 20.79
CA ALA A 339 -9.79 -7.65 21.81
C ALA A 339 -10.19 -9.03 21.28
N TYR A 340 -10.64 -9.11 20.02
CA TYR A 340 -10.87 -10.37 19.32
C TYR A 340 -9.58 -11.16 19.16
N ASP A 341 -8.51 -10.53 18.67
CA ASP A 341 -7.21 -11.20 18.47
C ASP A 341 -6.58 -11.62 19.81
N ALA A 342 -6.72 -10.83 20.87
CA ALA A 342 -6.35 -11.24 22.23
C ALA A 342 -7.11 -12.51 22.69
N ALA A 343 -8.40 -12.60 22.40
CA ALA A 343 -9.19 -13.79 22.71
C ALA A 343 -8.80 -14.99 21.85
N GLN A 344 -8.56 -14.81 20.56
CA GLN A 344 -8.13 -15.87 19.64
C GLN A 344 -6.76 -16.44 20.03
N ILE A 345 -5.81 -15.60 20.47
CA ILE A 345 -4.53 -16.02 21.02
C ILE A 345 -4.71 -16.83 22.31
N ILE A 346 -5.56 -16.38 23.24
CA ILE A 346 -5.86 -17.12 24.48
C ILE A 346 -6.51 -18.48 24.17
N LEU A 347 -7.52 -18.51 23.28
CA LEU A 347 -8.21 -19.73 22.86
C LEU A 347 -7.26 -20.74 22.22
N ALA A 348 -6.38 -20.28 21.32
CA ALA A 348 -5.36 -21.10 20.69
C ALA A 348 -4.30 -21.60 21.69
N ALA A 349 -3.96 -20.82 22.73
CA ALA A 349 -3.04 -21.25 23.78
C ALA A 349 -3.64 -22.31 24.71
N ILE A 350 -4.94 -22.21 25.02
CA ILE A 350 -5.67 -23.22 25.80
C ILE A 350 -5.76 -24.55 25.03
N ASP A 351 -6.01 -24.49 23.72
CA ASP A 351 -6.03 -25.64 22.82
C ASP A 351 -4.65 -26.32 22.73
N ARG A 352 -3.58 -25.53 22.48
CA ARG A 352 -2.19 -26.02 22.42
C ARG A 352 -1.70 -26.64 23.73
N ALA A 353 -2.13 -26.11 24.88
CA ALA A 353 -1.67 -26.58 26.17
C ALA A 353 -2.16 -28.00 26.53
N ASP A 354 -3.27 -28.45 25.93
CA ASP A 354 -3.98 -29.71 26.27
C ASP A 354 -4.29 -29.85 27.78
N VAL A 355 -4.35 -28.72 28.51
CA VAL A 355 -4.70 -28.61 29.94
C VAL A 355 -5.31 -27.23 30.25
N THR A 356 -6.12 -27.16 31.32
CA THR A 356 -6.61 -25.88 31.87
C THR A 356 -5.75 -25.33 33.01
N ASP A 357 -4.47 -25.71 33.08
CA ASP A 357 -3.54 -25.14 34.07
C ASP A 357 -3.13 -23.72 33.65
N THR A 358 -3.26 -22.75 34.56
CA THR A 358 -3.11 -21.33 34.23
C THR A 358 -1.68 -20.96 33.85
N LEU A 359 -0.68 -21.64 34.42
CA LEU A 359 0.71 -21.45 34.05
C LEU A 359 1.00 -22.09 32.69
N ALA A 360 0.47 -23.27 32.38
CA ALA A 360 0.63 -23.90 31.08
C ALA A 360 0.00 -23.09 29.93
N VAL A 361 -1.21 -22.54 30.13
CA VAL A 361 -1.83 -21.59 29.18
C VAL A 361 -0.95 -20.34 29.00
N ARG A 362 -0.34 -19.85 30.08
CA ARG A 362 0.60 -18.71 30.06
C ARG A 362 1.96 -19.04 29.42
N ASP A 363 2.41 -20.30 29.46
CA ASP A 363 3.55 -20.78 28.67
C ASP A 363 3.21 -20.73 27.18
N GLU A 364 2.07 -21.29 26.76
CA GLU A 364 1.64 -21.31 25.35
C GLU A 364 1.31 -19.93 24.77
N ILE A 365 0.83 -18.96 25.58
CA ILE A 365 0.74 -17.56 25.17
C ILE A 365 2.14 -16.97 24.93
N ALA A 366 3.10 -17.22 25.83
CA ALA A 366 4.47 -16.72 25.69
C ALA A 366 5.24 -17.35 24.52
N THR A 367 4.89 -18.57 24.12
CA THR A 367 5.42 -19.24 22.92
C THR A 367 4.50 -19.15 21.70
N MET A 368 3.46 -18.31 21.75
CA MET A 368 2.59 -18.05 20.61
C MET A 368 3.38 -17.30 19.53
N ALA A 369 3.56 -17.96 18.40
CA ALA A 369 4.17 -17.41 17.20
C ALA A 369 3.37 -17.87 15.98
N GLY A 370 3.35 -17.03 14.95
CA GLY A 370 2.70 -17.31 13.68
C GLY A 370 1.16 -17.38 13.76
N HIS A 371 0.53 -16.35 14.35
CA HIS A 371 -0.93 -16.29 14.53
C HIS A 371 -1.56 -15.25 13.60
N GLU A 372 -2.45 -15.67 12.70
CA GLU A 372 -3.24 -14.77 11.85
C GLU A 372 -4.43 -14.18 12.62
N GLY A 373 -4.36 -12.88 12.90
CA GLY A 373 -5.45 -12.11 13.50
C GLY A 373 -6.12 -11.14 12.53
N VAL A 374 -7.20 -10.51 12.99
CA VAL A 374 -7.93 -9.42 12.33
C VAL A 374 -7.00 -8.24 12.03
N VAL A 375 -6.17 -7.87 13.02
CA VAL A 375 -5.18 -6.78 12.95
C VAL A 375 -4.02 -7.16 12.01
N GLY A 376 -3.71 -8.44 11.87
CA GLY A 376 -2.69 -8.99 10.97
C GLY A 376 -1.94 -10.18 11.58
N PHE A 377 -0.79 -10.50 11.00
CA PHE A 377 0.09 -11.58 11.46
C PHE A 377 0.89 -11.22 12.71
N TYR A 378 0.62 -11.93 13.79
CA TYR A 378 1.41 -11.88 15.01
C TYR A 378 2.62 -12.81 14.84
N GLU A 379 3.81 -12.22 14.62
CA GLU A 379 5.09 -12.93 14.65
C GLU A 379 5.29 -13.60 16.03
N GLY A 380 4.83 -12.93 17.10
CA GLY A 380 4.66 -13.50 18.44
C GLY A 380 4.65 -12.45 19.55
N PHE A 381 5.17 -12.82 20.72
CA PHE A 381 5.53 -11.89 21.79
C PHE A 381 7.05 -11.91 22.03
N ASP A 382 7.60 -10.81 22.51
CA ASP A 382 8.99 -10.74 22.95
C ASP A 382 9.20 -11.30 24.37
N ALA A 383 10.43 -11.18 24.90
CA ALA A 383 10.77 -11.68 26.23
C ALA A 383 10.18 -10.86 27.40
N GLN A 384 9.48 -9.76 27.12
CA GLN A 384 8.81 -8.88 28.07
C GLN A 384 7.28 -9.11 28.05
N GLY A 385 6.74 -9.67 26.97
CA GLY A 385 5.30 -9.85 26.74
C GLY A 385 4.71 -8.84 25.76
N ASP A 386 5.56 -8.07 25.07
CA ASP A 386 5.17 -7.08 24.07
C ASP A 386 5.01 -7.73 22.69
N VAL A 387 3.94 -7.39 21.96
CA VAL A 387 3.65 -7.97 20.64
C VAL A 387 4.70 -7.65 19.57
N VAL A 388 4.99 -8.63 18.72
CA VAL A 388 5.75 -8.48 17.49
C VAL A 388 4.83 -8.79 16.29
N PRO A 389 4.66 -7.88 15.31
CA PRO A 389 5.13 -6.49 15.29
C PRO A 389 4.27 -5.58 16.19
N GLN A 390 4.82 -4.42 16.57
CA GLN A 390 4.18 -3.46 17.49
C GLN A 390 2.93 -2.72 16.94
N TRP A 391 2.43 -3.06 15.74
CA TRP A 391 1.24 -2.45 15.11
C TRP A 391 1.20 -0.91 15.04
N MET A 392 2.36 -0.26 15.02
CA MET A 392 2.52 1.20 14.85
C MET A 392 2.73 1.56 13.38
N GLN A 393 2.04 2.59 12.90
CA GLN A 393 2.17 3.16 11.56
C GLN A 393 2.56 4.64 11.67
N MET A 394 3.61 5.06 10.98
CA MET A 394 3.90 6.49 10.84
C MET A 394 3.10 7.09 9.69
N LYS A 395 2.65 8.34 9.85
CA LYS A 395 1.98 9.13 8.83
C LYS A 395 2.67 10.50 8.69
N LEU A 396 2.60 11.05 7.48
CA LEU A 396 3.06 12.37 7.08
C LEU A 396 1.84 13.11 6.54
N TYR A 397 1.66 14.38 6.90
CA TYR A 397 0.68 15.22 6.23
C TYR A 397 1.30 15.86 4.99
N GLN A 398 0.79 15.49 3.83
CA GLN A 398 1.27 15.92 2.52
C GLN A 398 0.08 16.12 1.56
N ASP A 399 0.18 17.12 0.68
CA ASP A 399 -0.82 17.45 -0.34
C ASP A 399 -2.23 17.63 0.26
N GLY A 400 -2.30 18.10 1.51
CA GLY A 400 -3.54 18.33 2.25
C GLY A 400 -4.17 17.09 2.93
N GLN A 401 -3.44 15.98 3.08
CA GLN A 401 -3.95 14.72 3.66
C GLN A 401 -2.87 13.91 4.40
N TRP A 402 -3.28 13.06 5.35
CA TRP A 402 -2.38 12.18 6.09
C TRP A 402 -2.07 10.87 5.33
N VAL A 403 -0.91 10.82 4.68
CA VAL A 403 -0.42 9.63 3.95
C VAL A 403 0.40 8.71 4.86
N ARG A 404 0.34 7.38 4.63
CA ARG A 404 1.15 6.39 5.36
C ARG A 404 2.60 6.47 4.91
N VAL A 405 3.52 6.63 5.86
CA VAL A 405 4.97 6.65 5.61
C VAL A 405 5.54 5.24 5.79
N ARG A 406 6.38 4.82 4.84
CA ARG A 406 7.10 3.55 4.92
C ARG A 406 8.30 3.68 5.87
N THR A 407 8.32 2.87 6.92
CA THR A 407 9.37 2.86 7.96
C THR A 407 10.33 1.68 7.89
N THR A 408 10.04 0.70 7.03
CA THR A 408 10.79 -0.55 6.84
C THR A 408 11.44 -0.59 5.45
N PRO A 409 12.60 -1.24 5.25
CA PRO A 409 13.13 -1.53 3.92
C PRO A 409 12.19 -2.43 3.11
N ILE A 410 12.25 -2.36 1.77
CA ILE A 410 11.55 -3.29 0.87
C ILE A 410 11.90 -4.73 1.24
N THR A 411 10.90 -5.53 1.58
CA THR A 411 11.05 -6.94 1.94
C THR A 411 10.68 -7.84 0.77
N THR A 412 11.40 -8.96 0.67
CA THR A 412 11.05 -10.09 -0.18
C THR A 412 10.53 -11.22 0.68
N TRP A 413 9.32 -11.67 0.41
CA TRP A 413 8.65 -12.81 1.05
C TRP A 413 8.63 -14.02 0.11
N TYR A 414 8.56 -15.22 0.65
CA TYR A 414 8.63 -16.49 -0.10
C TYR A 414 7.44 -17.39 0.24
N VAL A 415 6.80 -17.98 -0.78
CA VAL A 415 5.64 -18.89 -0.65
C VAL A 415 5.92 -20.19 -1.40
N TYR A 416 5.72 -21.32 -0.76
CA TYR A 416 6.01 -22.68 -1.25
C TYR A 416 4.82 -23.61 -0.98
N PRO A 417 4.49 -24.60 -1.85
CA PRO A 417 3.36 -25.51 -1.61
C PRO A 417 3.57 -26.47 -0.43
N ASP A 418 4.83 -26.65 -0.02
CA ASP A 418 5.30 -27.42 1.13
C ASP A 418 5.86 -26.54 2.27
N GLY A 419 5.56 -25.23 2.23
CA GLY A 419 5.87 -24.28 3.30
C GLY A 419 4.94 -24.38 4.51
N SER A 420 4.94 -23.35 5.36
CA SER A 420 4.03 -23.20 6.49
C SER A 420 3.77 -21.72 6.77
N ASP A 421 2.54 -21.32 7.02
CA ASP A 421 2.21 -19.95 7.45
C ASP A 421 2.62 -19.67 8.91
N SER A 422 3.21 -20.66 9.58
CA SER A 422 3.97 -20.48 10.83
C SER A 422 5.46 -20.18 10.63
N ASN A 423 5.93 -20.10 9.39
CA ASN A 423 7.32 -19.74 9.07
C ASN A 423 7.51 -18.22 9.07
N THR A 424 8.77 -17.77 8.93
CA THR A 424 9.08 -16.34 8.83
C THR A 424 8.72 -15.72 7.48
N GLY A 425 8.63 -16.53 6.42
CA GLY A 425 8.46 -16.08 5.04
C GLY A 425 9.62 -15.28 4.44
N ARG A 426 10.61 -14.85 5.24
CA ARG A 426 11.73 -13.99 4.82
C ARG A 426 12.80 -14.72 3.99
N THR A 427 12.74 -16.04 3.88
CA THR A 427 13.76 -16.87 3.19
C THR A 427 13.15 -18.07 2.47
N THR A 428 13.88 -18.60 1.48
CA THR A 428 13.60 -19.87 0.79
C THR A 428 13.54 -21.10 1.70
N ASP A 429 14.19 -21.01 2.87
CA ASP A 429 14.38 -22.13 3.81
C ASP A 429 13.32 -22.10 4.93
N SER A 430 12.56 -20.99 5.04
CA SER A 430 11.42 -20.81 5.93
C SER A 430 10.30 -20.04 5.19
N PRO A 431 9.69 -20.64 4.15
CA PRO A 431 8.65 -20.01 3.33
C PRO A 431 7.23 -20.23 3.88
N PHE A 432 6.33 -19.32 3.55
CA PHE A 432 4.89 -19.46 3.79
C PHE A 432 4.28 -20.60 2.96
N ALA A 433 3.14 -21.12 3.38
CA ALA A 433 2.36 -22.10 2.63
C ALA A 433 1.39 -21.43 1.63
N THR A 434 0.79 -20.30 2.00
CA THR A 434 -0.26 -19.65 1.23
C THR A 434 0.11 -18.26 0.72
N VAL A 435 -0.45 -17.89 -0.44
CA VAL A 435 -0.19 -16.61 -1.10
C VAL A 435 -0.96 -15.48 -0.41
N GLN A 436 -2.18 -15.73 0.07
CA GLN A 436 -2.95 -14.73 0.83
C GLN A 436 -2.26 -14.36 2.14
N HIS A 437 -1.65 -15.31 2.83
CA HIS A 437 -0.88 -15.04 4.03
C HIS A 437 0.31 -14.09 3.74
N ALA A 438 1.04 -14.34 2.66
CA ALA A 438 2.09 -13.44 2.21
C ALA A 438 1.56 -12.01 1.90
N ILE A 439 0.37 -11.90 1.30
CA ILE A 439 -0.32 -10.61 1.09
C ILE A 439 -0.72 -9.95 2.42
N ASN A 440 -1.14 -10.73 3.42
CA ASN A 440 -1.53 -10.25 4.75
C ASN A 440 -0.34 -9.65 5.53
N VAL A 441 0.88 -10.17 5.35
CA VAL A 441 2.10 -9.65 6.01
C VAL A 441 2.81 -8.54 5.26
N ALA A 442 2.79 -8.55 3.92
CA ALA A 442 3.67 -7.71 3.10
C ALA A 442 3.28 -6.23 3.10
N ASP A 443 4.27 -5.34 3.22
CA ASP A 443 4.09 -3.89 3.23
C ASP A 443 4.06 -3.29 1.82
N ASP A 444 3.49 -2.08 1.71
CA ASP A 444 3.36 -1.35 0.44
C ASP A 444 4.71 -1.14 -0.26
N GLY A 445 4.93 -1.80 -1.41
CA GLY A 445 6.19 -1.87 -2.15
C GLY A 445 7.01 -3.15 -1.95
N ASP A 446 6.54 -4.11 -1.14
CA ASP A 446 7.20 -5.42 -0.96
C ASP A 446 7.04 -6.35 -2.17
N THR A 447 7.91 -7.35 -2.23
CA THR A 447 7.84 -8.44 -3.22
C THR A 447 7.44 -9.76 -2.55
N ILE A 448 6.57 -10.54 -3.20
CA ILE A 448 6.22 -11.91 -2.80
C ILE A 448 6.65 -12.85 -3.93
N ILE A 449 7.53 -13.82 -3.65
CA ILE A 449 8.01 -14.79 -4.64
C ILE A 449 7.42 -16.19 -4.39
N VAL A 450 6.50 -16.58 -5.27
CA VAL A 450 5.72 -17.82 -5.20
C VAL A 450 6.40 -18.93 -6.01
N ALA A 451 6.75 -20.04 -5.34
CA ALA A 451 7.37 -21.21 -5.95
C ALA A 451 6.41 -21.91 -6.91
N ALA A 452 6.94 -22.57 -7.94
CA ALA A 452 6.13 -23.35 -8.88
C ALA A 452 5.37 -24.48 -8.16
N GLY A 453 4.04 -24.49 -8.29
CA GLY A 453 3.16 -25.46 -7.63
C GLY A 453 1.69 -25.25 -7.99
N THR A 454 0.80 -25.68 -7.09
CA THR A 454 -0.65 -25.49 -7.18
C THR A 454 -1.16 -24.94 -5.86
N TYR A 455 -1.63 -23.70 -5.88
CA TYR A 455 -2.26 -23.04 -4.73
C TYR A 455 -3.78 -22.97 -4.99
N THR A 456 -4.59 -23.15 -3.95
CA THR A 456 -6.07 -23.19 -4.04
C THR A 456 -6.66 -22.24 -3.03
N GLU A 457 -6.72 -20.97 -3.40
CA GLU A 457 -7.00 -19.85 -2.50
C GLU A 457 -7.97 -18.85 -3.15
N ASN A 458 -8.61 -18.01 -2.34
CA ASN A 458 -9.23 -16.77 -2.81
C ASN A 458 -8.31 -15.62 -2.40
N LEU A 459 -7.68 -14.97 -3.37
CA LEU A 459 -6.73 -13.88 -3.12
C LEU A 459 -7.44 -12.52 -3.10
N SER A 460 -7.08 -11.68 -2.14
CA SER A 460 -7.57 -10.31 -1.98
C SER A 460 -6.40 -9.39 -1.66
N VAL A 461 -6.08 -8.49 -2.60
CA VAL A 461 -4.88 -7.63 -2.58
C VAL A 461 -5.31 -6.17 -2.43
N HIS A 462 -5.13 -5.63 -1.22
CA HIS A 462 -5.44 -4.25 -0.87
C HIS A 462 -4.19 -3.36 -0.69
N ARG A 463 -3.04 -3.81 -1.23
CA ARG A 463 -1.71 -3.19 -1.04
C ARG A 463 -0.94 -3.20 -2.36
N ARG A 464 -0.03 -2.25 -2.56
CA ARG A 464 0.83 -2.14 -3.75
C ARG A 464 1.99 -3.14 -3.66
N LEU A 465 1.70 -4.40 -3.96
CA LEU A 465 2.63 -5.53 -3.83
C LEU A 465 3.13 -6.02 -5.19
N THR A 466 4.39 -6.45 -5.25
CA THR A 466 4.98 -7.09 -6.43
C THR A 466 4.92 -8.61 -6.29
N LEU A 467 3.94 -9.27 -6.91
CA LEU A 467 3.82 -10.74 -6.88
C LEU A 467 4.62 -11.36 -8.04
N ARG A 468 5.47 -12.35 -7.76
CA ARG A 468 6.38 -12.98 -8.73
C ARG A 468 6.32 -14.50 -8.64
N GLY A 469 5.87 -15.18 -9.69
CA GLY A 469 5.83 -16.64 -9.75
C GLY A 469 7.08 -17.27 -10.40
N GLY A 470 7.18 -18.59 -10.32
CA GLY A 470 7.77 -19.38 -11.42
C GLY A 470 9.18 -19.95 -11.25
N TYR A 471 9.77 -19.95 -10.05
CA TYR A 471 11.01 -20.71 -9.81
C TYR A 471 10.70 -22.19 -9.52
N THR A 472 11.47 -23.09 -10.15
CA THR A 472 11.26 -24.55 -10.04
C THR A 472 12.19 -25.17 -9.00
N ILE A 473 11.60 -25.77 -7.97
CA ILE A 473 12.24 -26.84 -7.20
C ILE A 473 12.09 -28.13 -8.02
N SER A 474 13.11 -28.98 -8.05
CA SER A 474 13.12 -30.12 -8.97
C SER A 474 12.26 -31.30 -8.51
N SER A 475 10.99 -31.41 -8.97
CA SER A 475 10.52 -32.62 -9.70
C SER A 475 9.06 -32.56 -10.20
N THR A 476 8.88 -33.00 -11.45
CA THR A 476 7.67 -33.65 -12.04
C THR A 476 6.30 -32.95 -11.97
N VAL A 477 5.81 -32.45 -13.11
CA VAL A 477 4.41 -32.05 -13.34
C VAL A 477 3.75 -32.96 -14.40
N THR A 478 2.46 -33.28 -14.24
CA THR A 478 1.65 -33.97 -15.26
C THR A 478 0.17 -33.55 -15.21
N GLY A 479 -0.40 -32.98 -16.29
CA GLY A 479 -1.82 -33.25 -16.59
C GLY A 479 -2.83 -32.19 -17.12
N THR A 480 -2.49 -31.33 -18.09
CA THR A 480 -3.46 -30.67 -19.03
C THR A 480 -4.48 -29.61 -18.53
N VAL A 481 -4.93 -28.75 -19.45
CA VAL A 481 -5.62 -27.44 -19.24
C VAL A 481 -6.99 -27.38 -19.92
N TRP A 482 -7.95 -26.60 -19.38
CA TRP A 482 -9.13 -26.02 -20.09
C TRP A 482 -9.66 -24.75 -19.38
N LEU A 483 -10.22 -23.79 -20.14
CA LEU A 483 -10.80 -22.49 -19.72
C LEU A 483 -11.84 -22.00 -20.75
N PRO A 484 -12.67 -20.96 -20.50
CA PRO A 484 -13.29 -20.46 -19.25
C PRO A 484 -14.86 -20.52 -19.38
N PRO A 485 -15.76 -19.83 -18.61
CA PRO A 485 -15.77 -18.42 -18.17
C PRO A 485 -15.79 -18.22 -16.64
N ALA A 486 -15.66 -16.98 -16.17
CA ALA A 486 -15.38 -16.65 -14.77
C ALA A 486 -16.58 -16.72 -13.79
N THR A 487 -16.36 -17.37 -12.64
CA THR A 487 -16.60 -16.81 -11.29
C THR A 487 -16.04 -17.76 -10.22
N GLY A 488 -15.11 -17.27 -9.38
CA GLY A 488 -14.57 -18.00 -8.22
C GLY A 488 -13.44 -19.00 -8.52
N THR A 489 -12.70 -19.37 -7.46
CA THR A 489 -11.51 -20.26 -7.43
C THR A 489 -10.35 -19.83 -8.33
N SER A 490 -9.35 -19.16 -7.73
CA SER A 490 -8.05 -18.92 -8.36
C SER A 490 -7.17 -20.16 -8.18
N ILE A 491 -7.01 -20.97 -9.23
CA ILE A 491 -5.89 -21.92 -9.32
C ILE A 491 -4.72 -21.15 -9.93
N VAL A 492 -3.75 -20.79 -9.10
CA VAL A 492 -2.45 -20.33 -9.59
C VAL A 492 -1.65 -21.57 -9.95
N ASP A 493 -1.52 -21.86 -11.25
CA ASP A 493 -0.63 -22.91 -11.75
C ASP A 493 0.73 -22.33 -12.16
N GLY A 494 1.80 -23.03 -11.79
CA GLY A 494 3.18 -22.62 -12.12
C GLY A 494 3.66 -23.04 -13.51
N SER A 495 2.78 -23.26 -14.50
CA SER A 495 3.15 -23.88 -15.79
C SER A 495 3.77 -22.93 -16.82
N GLY A 496 3.74 -21.62 -16.59
CA GLY A 496 4.47 -20.63 -17.40
C GLY A 496 3.74 -20.09 -18.63
N ASN A 497 2.41 -20.05 -18.63
CA ASN A 497 1.63 -19.15 -19.50
C ASN A 497 1.07 -17.97 -18.67
N PRO A 498 0.95 -16.75 -19.24
CA PRO A 498 0.60 -15.56 -18.48
C PRO A 498 -0.88 -15.47 -18.14
N THR A 499 -1.21 -15.46 -16.85
CA THR A 499 -2.42 -14.82 -16.28
C THR A 499 -2.29 -14.70 -14.75
N VAL A 500 -1.63 -13.65 -14.27
CA VAL A 500 -1.54 -13.33 -12.83
C VAL A 500 -1.80 -11.83 -12.64
N ILE A 501 -2.68 -11.48 -11.70
CA ILE A 501 -2.93 -10.10 -11.30
C ILE A 501 -1.74 -9.61 -10.47
N GLY A 502 -1.14 -8.49 -10.87
CA GLY A 502 0.11 -7.97 -10.27
C GLY A 502 1.38 -8.23 -11.09
N ASP A 503 1.28 -8.83 -12.29
CA ASP A 503 2.38 -8.80 -13.26
C ASP A 503 2.37 -7.45 -14.00
N TRP A 504 3.45 -6.68 -13.85
CA TRP A 504 3.61 -5.29 -14.30
C TRP A 504 3.54 -5.10 -15.83
N ASP A 505 3.72 -6.18 -16.60
CA ASP A 505 3.50 -6.23 -18.04
C ASP A 505 2.50 -7.33 -18.45
N GLY A 506 1.65 -7.74 -17.50
CA GLY A 506 0.67 -8.83 -17.62
C GLY A 506 -0.54 -8.53 -18.50
N HIS A 507 -0.68 -7.30 -19.01
CA HIS A 507 -1.65 -6.96 -20.04
C HIS A 507 -1.02 -6.97 -21.44
N ARG A 508 0.08 -6.23 -21.67
CA ARG A 508 0.75 -6.08 -22.99
C ARG A 508 2.24 -5.74 -22.87
N VAL A 509 3.02 -6.09 -23.90
CA VAL A 509 4.42 -5.69 -24.08
C VAL A 509 4.66 -5.11 -25.49
N TRP A 510 5.14 -3.87 -25.56
CA TRP A 510 5.01 -2.98 -26.73
C TRP A 510 6.20 -2.01 -26.89
N LYS A 511 6.24 -1.23 -27.98
CA LYS A 511 7.28 -0.22 -28.34
C LYS A 511 8.73 -0.63 -28.00
N PRO A 512 9.32 -1.57 -28.75
CA PRO A 512 10.65 -2.11 -28.46
C PRO A 512 11.78 -1.16 -28.91
N ALA A 513 12.74 -0.85 -28.03
CA ALA A 513 14.04 -0.29 -28.40
C ALA A 513 15.16 -1.32 -28.20
N VAL A 514 15.74 -1.77 -29.31
CA VAL A 514 16.73 -2.86 -29.33
C VAL A 514 18.11 -2.36 -29.72
N ILE A 515 19.14 -2.87 -29.02
CA ILE A 515 20.54 -2.74 -29.41
C ILE A 515 21.22 -4.11 -29.45
N SER A 516 22.32 -4.19 -30.20
CA SER A 516 23.25 -5.33 -30.21
C SER A 516 24.64 -4.82 -29.85
N ASP A 517 25.40 -5.56 -29.04
CA ASP A 517 26.84 -5.35 -28.88
C ASP A 517 27.71 -6.39 -29.62
N GLY A 518 27.07 -7.23 -30.45
CA GLY A 518 27.70 -8.33 -31.18
C GLY A 518 27.90 -9.60 -30.36
N VAL A 519 27.49 -9.62 -29.08
CA VAL A 519 27.43 -10.82 -28.23
C VAL A 519 26.02 -11.05 -27.68
N GLU A 520 25.32 -9.97 -27.29
CA GLU A 520 23.96 -10.03 -26.76
C GLU A 520 23.10 -8.89 -27.36
N TYR A 521 21.82 -9.19 -27.59
CA TYR A 521 20.79 -8.19 -27.84
C TYR A 521 20.13 -7.76 -26.53
N LYS A 522 19.91 -6.46 -26.36
CA LYS A 522 19.11 -5.90 -25.26
C LYS A 522 17.92 -5.15 -25.82
N MET A 523 16.73 -5.43 -25.31
CA MET A 523 15.48 -4.74 -25.64
C MET A 523 14.97 -4.03 -24.39
N TRP A 524 14.69 -2.74 -24.50
CA TRP A 524 13.77 -2.05 -23.59
C TRP A 524 12.40 -1.96 -24.26
N PHE A 525 11.33 -2.02 -23.50
CA PHE A 525 9.97 -2.10 -24.03
C PHE A 525 8.95 -1.52 -23.03
N ASP A 526 7.86 -0.95 -23.52
CA ASP A 526 6.69 -0.60 -22.71
C ASP A 526 6.04 -1.91 -22.21
N GLY A 527 5.89 -2.05 -20.91
CA GLY A 527 5.05 -3.05 -20.29
C GLY A 527 3.86 -2.39 -19.60
N THR A 528 2.66 -2.95 -19.79
CA THR A 528 1.42 -2.45 -19.20
C THR A 528 0.80 -3.53 -18.32
N ASP A 529 0.36 -3.17 -17.11
CA ASP A 529 -0.29 -4.07 -16.18
C ASP A 529 -1.82 -4.15 -16.42
N LEU A 530 -2.52 -4.95 -15.61
CA LEU A 530 -3.99 -5.10 -15.71
C LEU A 530 -4.79 -3.92 -15.12
N LEU A 531 -4.13 -2.99 -14.42
CA LEU A 531 -4.70 -1.71 -13.95
C LEU A 531 -4.45 -0.58 -14.96
N SER A 532 -3.65 -0.82 -15.99
CA SER A 532 -3.14 0.15 -16.99
C SER A 532 -2.04 1.09 -16.47
N GLU A 533 -1.33 0.70 -15.41
CA GLU A 533 -0.03 1.28 -15.05
C GLU A 533 1.03 0.85 -16.09
N VAL A 534 2.02 1.72 -16.34
CA VAL A 534 3.03 1.52 -17.38
C VAL A 534 4.45 1.63 -16.82
N GLY A 535 5.32 0.73 -17.26
CA GLY A 535 6.75 0.76 -16.97
C GLY A 535 7.59 0.41 -18.20
N VAL A 536 8.88 0.72 -18.16
CA VAL A 536 9.86 0.25 -19.13
C VAL A 536 10.53 -1.01 -18.59
N GLY A 537 10.39 -2.13 -19.29
CA GLY A 537 11.10 -3.37 -19.02
C GLY A 537 12.47 -3.44 -19.69
N LEU A 538 13.27 -4.43 -19.29
CA LEU A 538 14.44 -4.91 -20.01
C LEU A 538 14.26 -6.40 -20.33
N ALA A 539 14.68 -6.82 -21.52
CA ALA A 539 14.88 -8.22 -21.89
C ALA A 539 16.21 -8.40 -22.61
N THR A 540 16.78 -9.61 -22.53
CA THR A 540 17.99 -10.00 -23.25
C THR A 540 17.77 -11.20 -24.17
N SER A 541 18.57 -11.30 -25.22
CA SER A 541 18.53 -12.38 -26.21
C SER A 541 19.89 -12.62 -26.85
N SER A 542 20.18 -13.87 -27.25
CA SER A 542 21.41 -14.25 -27.96
C SER A 542 21.24 -14.36 -29.48
N ASP A 543 20.00 -14.35 -29.98
CA ASP A 543 19.65 -14.47 -31.42
C ASP A 543 18.82 -13.26 -31.94
N GLY A 544 18.16 -12.53 -31.03
CA GLY A 544 17.26 -11.42 -31.31
C GLY A 544 15.79 -11.83 -31.42
N VAL A 545 15.46 -13.10 -31.15
CA VAL A 545 14.13 -13.70 -31.34
C VAL A 545 13.66 -14.38 -30.05
N SER A 546 14.56 -15.11 -29.39
CA SER A 546 14.34 -15.79 -28.11
C SER A 546 14.68 -14.84 -26.96
N TRP A 547 13.67 -14.24 -26.33
CA TRP A 547 13.86 -13.19 -25.30
C TRP A 547 13.64 -13.69 -23.87
N THR A 548 14.47 -13.21 -22.95
CA THR A 548 14.34 -13.43 -21.49
C THR A 548 14.13 -12.09 -20.79
N LYS A 549 12.98 -11.88 -20.12
CA LYS A 549 12.73 -10.69 -19.30
C LYS A 549 13.73 -10.62 -18.12
N HIS A 550 14.21 -9.43 -17.80
CA HIS A 550 15.17 -9.24 -16.71
C HIS A 550 14.48 -9.17 -15.34
N LEU A 551 15.12 -9.76 -14.30
CA LEU A 551 14.52 -9.86 -12.96
C LEU A 551 14.36 -8.52 -12.22
N ALA A 552 14.97 -7.44 -12.71
CA ALA A 552 14.82 -6.10 -12.16
C ALA A 552 13.73 -5.27 -12.87
N ASN A 553 12.85 -5.87 -13.67
CA ASN A 553 11.75 -5.15 -14.32
C ASN A 553 10.66 -4.73 -13.32
N PRO A 554 9.98 -3.58 -13.54
CA PRO A 554 10.33 -2.53 -14.51
C PRO A 554 11.63 -1.81 -14.13
N VAL A 555 12.48 -1.52 -15.12
CA VAL A 555 13.78 -0.85 -14.92
C VAL A 555 13.68 0.69 -14.93
N LEU A 556 12.57 1.24 -15.42
CA LEU A 556 12.18 2.64 -15.27
C LEU A 556 10.65 2.72 -15.21
N THR A 557 10.11 3.57 -14.34
CA THR A 557 8.67 3.85 -14.20
C THR A 557 8.44 5.36 -14.17
N GLY A 558 7.17 5.79 -14.18
CA GLY A 558 6.81 7.16 -13.83
C GLY A 558 7.29 7.61 -12.45
N THR A 559 7.36 8.92 -12.21
CA THR A 559 7.70 9.50 -10.89
C THR A 559 6.45 10.16 -10.30
N ILE A 560 6.00 9.70 -9.13
CA ILE A 560 4.80 10.26 -8.47
C ILE A 560 4.88 11.78 -8.32
N ASN A 561 3.79 12.48 -8.63
CA ASN A 561 3.63 13.94 -8.64
C ASN A 561 4.61 14.73 -9.55
N ALA A 562 5.31 14.08 -10.50
CA ALA A 562 6.15 14.74 -11.52
C ALA A 562 5.46 14.88 -12.89
N TRP A 563 6.18 15.45 -13.85
CA TRP A 563 5.77 15.55 -15.27
C TRP A 563 5.64 14.18 -15.97
N ASP A 564 6.17 13.11 -15.37
CA ASP A 564 6.05 11.72 -15.81
C ASP A 564 5.33 10.85 -14.77
N ALA A 565 4.41 11.44 -14.00
CA ALA A 565 3.58 10.73 -13.02
C ALA A 565 2.48 9.88 -13.67
N SER A 566 1.98 10.29 -14.82
CA SER A 566 1.00 9.54 -15.61
C SER A 566 1.52 9.27 -17.01
N GLY A 567 0.98 8.23 -17.65
CA GLY A 567 1.29 7.93 -19.04
C GLY A 567 0.54 6.69 -19.50
N GLU A 568 -0.12 6.79 -20.66
CA GLU A 568 -0.59 5.61 -21.40
C GLU A 568 0.59 4.81 -22.01
N GLU A 569 1.74 5.47 -22.19
CA GLU A 569 2.89 5.01 -22.99
C GLU A 569 4.21 5.58 -22.43
N HIS A 570 5.33 4.84 -22.52
CA HIS A 570 6.68 5.33 -22.17
C HIS A 570 7.65 5.34 -23.37
N ALA A 571 7.34 4.64 -24.47
CA ALA A 571 8.00 4.71 -25.77
C ALA A 571 9.54 4.88 -25.74
N PRO A 572 10.28 3.99 -25.04
CA PRO A 572 11.71 4.16 -24.83
C PRO A 572 12.49 4.09 -26.14
N PHE A 573 13.53 4.92 -26.27
CA PHE A 573 14.55 4.78 -27.31
C PHE A 573 15.95 4.86 -26.69
N VAL A 574 16.79 3.84 -26.94
CA VAL A 574 18.09 3.69 -26.26
C VAL A 574 19.28 3.70 -27.23
N LEU A 575 20.26 4.56 -26.93
CA LEU A 575 21.56 4.65 -27.60
C LEU A 575 22.68 4.32 -26.60
N LYS A 576 23.75 3.63 -27.04
CA LYS A 576 24.93 3.32 -26.22
C LYS A 576 26.17 4.04 -26.74
N GLU A 577 26.73 4.97 -25.97
CA GLU A 577 27.90 5.78 -26.35
C GLU A 577 28.88 5.92 -25.19
N GLY A 578 30.19 5.76 -25.45
CA GLY A 578 31.22 5.91 -24.42
C GLY A 578 31.13 4.92 -23.25
N GLY A 579 30.35 3.85 -23.40
CA GLY A 579 30.03 2.89 -22.32
C GLY A 579 28.75 3.23 -21.54
N VAL A 580 28.11 4.37 -21.78
CA VAL A 580 26.87 4.81 -21.13
C VAL A 580 25.68 4.54 -22.05
N TYR A 581 24.61 3.96 -21.50
CA TYR A 581 23.30 3.89 -22.13
C TYR A 581 22.54 5.19 -21.89
N LYS A 582 21.87 5.67 -22.92
CA LYS A 582 21.12 6.92 -22.96
C LYS A 582 19.71 6.57 -23.44
N MET A 583 18.70 6.85 -22.62
CA MET A 583 17.30 6.63 -22.94
C MET A 583 16.62 7.97 -23.11
N TRP A 584 15.90 8.14 -24.21
CA TRP A 584 14.83 9.12 -24.31
C TRP A 584 13.52 8.35 -24.11
N TYR A 585 12.62 8.89 -23.30
CA TYR A 585 11.38 8.22 -22.91
C TYR A 585 10.25 9.23 -22.78
N GLU A 586 9.03 8.76 -22.96
CA GLU A 586 7.79 9.53 -22.93
C GLU A 586 7.19 9.58 -21.53
N GLY A 587 6.51 10.68 -21.22
CA GLY A 587 5.76 10.85 -19.97
C GLY A 587 4.76 11.99 -20.08
N SER A 588 3.80 12.02 -19.17
CA SER A 588 2.79 13.07 -19.10
C SER A 588 2.38 13.42 -17.67
N ASN A 589 1.83 14.63 -17.55
CA ASN A 589 0.97 15.07 -16.48
C ASN A 589 -0.04 16.03 -17.15
N ASP A 590 -1.30 16.01 -16.73
CA ASP A 590 -2.41 16.71 -17.39
C ASP A 590 -2.51 16.44 -18.92
N ASP A 591 -2.52 15.16 -19.32
CA ASP A 591 -2.70 14.62 -20.68
C ASP A 591 -1.68 15.01 -21.78
N VAL A 592 -0.79 15.99 -21.53
CA VAL A 592 0.18 16.47 -22.53
C VAL A 592 1.47 15.65 -22.48
N ARG A 593 1.73 14.89 -23.56
CA ARG A 593 2.90 14.01 -23.68
C ARG A 593 4.18 14.74 -24.08
N GLN A 594 5.29 14.40 -23.43
CA GLN A 594 6.58 15.08 -23.58
C GLN A 594 7.75 14.06 -23.51
N LEU A 595 8.94 14.43 -23.99
CA LEU A 595 10.12 13.55 -23.95
C LEU A 595 11.09 13.93 -22.82
N GLY A 596 11.35 12.98 -21.93
CA GLY A 596 12.40 13.01 -20.91
C GLY A 596 13.67 12.29 -21.35
N TYR A 597 14.69 12.35 -20.49
CA TYR A 597 16.00 11.72 -20.68
C TYR A 597 16.47 10.99 -19.43
N ALA A 598 17.09 9.83 -19.59
CA ALA A 598 17.72 9.06 -18.52
C ALA A 598 19.04 8.44 -18.98
N THR A 599 19.92 8.12 -18.03
CA THR A 599 21.21 7.46 -18.31
C THR A 599 21.47 6.27 -17.40
N SER A 600 22.17 5.26 -17.92
CA SER A 600 22.55 4.06 -17.17
C SER A 600 23.95 3.58 -17.58
N THR A 601 24.64 2.87 -16.71
CA THR A 601 25.94 2.22 -17.02
C THR A 601 25.82 0.72 -17.29
N ASN A 602 24.73 0.08 -16.85
CA ASN A 602 24.45 -1.35 -17.04
C ASN A 602 23.20 -1.63 -17.88
N GLY A 603 22.30 -0.64 -18.02
CA GLY A 603 21.02 -0.77 -18.73
C GLY A 603 19.84 -1.13 -17.82
N ILE A 604 20.09 -1.22 -16.51
CA ILE A 604 19.15 -1.66 -15.48
C ILE A 604 18.88 -0.49 -14.52
N ASP A 605 19.93 0.11 -13.95
CA ASP A 605 19.80 1.22 -13.02
C ASP A 605 19.77 2.54 -13.82
N TRP A 606 18.60 3.19 -13.89
CA TRP A 606 18.40 4.40 -14.69
C TRP A 606 18.34 5.66 -13.82
N HIS A 607 19.21 6.62 -14.12
CA HIS A 607 19.19 7.95 -13.54
C HIS A 607 18.50 8.93 -14.49
N LYS A 608 17.26 9.31 -14.15
CA LYS A 608 16.51 10.39 -14.83
C LYS A 608 17.27 11.71 -14.71
N HIS A 609 17.21 12.53 -15.76
CA HIS A 609 17.87 13.83 -15.77
C HIS A 609 17.05 14.86 -14.96
N ALA A 610 17.73 15.66 -14.13
CA ALA A 610 17.08 16.54 -13.15
C ALA A 610 16.22 17.66 -13.78
N ASN A 611 16.51 18.03 -15.04
CA ASN A 611 15.70 18.96 -15.82
C ASN A 611 14.95 18.17 -16.92
N ASN A 612 14.19 17.14 -16.53
CA ASN A 612 13.18 16.53 -17.42
C ASN A 612 11.86 17.31 -17.30
N PRO A 613 11.05 17.38 -18.39
CA PRO A 613 11.31 16.84 -19.72
C PRO A 613 12.39 17.63 -20.49
N VAL A 614 13.11 16.96 -21.40
CA VAL A 614 14.15 17.58 -22.23
C VAL A 614 13.62 18.14 -23.55
N LEU A 615 12.40 17.76 -23.94
CA LEU A 615 11.67 18.38 -25.05
C LEU A 615 10.18 18.49 -24.71
N GLU A 616 9.79 19.68 -24.30
CA GLU A 616 8.40 20.04 -23.96
C GLU A 616 7.50 20.10 -25.21
N ALA A 617 6.19 19.95 -25.01
CA ALA A 617 5.18 20.23 -26.02
C ALA A 617 5.11 21.72 -26.41
N GLY A 618 4.60 22.05 -27.59
CA GLY A 618 4.36 23.44 -28.00
C GLY A 618 3.16 24.07 -27.27
N PRO A 619 3.13 25.38 -26.99
CA PRO A 619 1.94 26.03 -26.45
C PRO A 619 0.81 26.15 -27.50
N GLU A 620 1.17 26.22 -28.78
CA GLU A 620 0.28 26.19 -29.95
C GLU A 620 1.04 25.58 -31.14
N GLY A 621 0.34 24.89 -32.05
CA GLY A 621 0.87 24.39 -33.33
C GLY A 621 0.91 22.86 -33.46
N TYR A 622 1.92 22.36 -34.19
CA TYR A 622 2.00 20.99 -34.70
C TYR A 622 2.32 19.93 -33.63
N ASP A 623 2.85 20.33 -32.47
CA ASP A 623 3.27 19.46 -31.37
C ASP A 623 2.69 19.92 -30.01
N GLN A 624 1.50 20.55 -30.05
CA GLN A 624 0.83 21.11 -28.87
C GLN A 624 0.11 20.08 -27.99
N GLY A 625 -0.16 18.88 -28.52
CA GLY A 625 -0.80 17.78 -27.79
C GLY A 625 0.15 16.62 -27.45
N ALA A 626 1.21 16.43 -28.24
CA ALA A 626 2.25 15.46 -27.93
C ALA A 626 3.60 15.83 -28.55
N VAL A 627 4.65 15.57 -27.78
CA VAL A 627 6.02 15.27 -28.22
C VAL A 627 6.32 13.86 -27.69
N ALA A 628 6.30 12.89 -28.59
CA ALA A 628 6.17 11.47 -28.29
C ALA A 628 7.13 10.61 -29.14
N HIS A 629 7.26 9.32 -28.78
CA HIS A 629 7.97 8.23 -29.46
C HIS A 629 9.06 8.69 -30.44
N GLY A 630 10.29 8.84 -29.92
CA GLY A 630 11.41 9.46 -30.63
C GLY A 630 12.51 8.49 -31.06
N SER A 631 13.12 8.69 -32.23
CA SER A 631 14.35 8.01 -32.64
C SER A 631 15.51 8.99 -32.74
N VAL A 632 16.63 8.64 -32.08
CA VAL A 632 17.81 9.50 -31.94
C VAL A 632 19.05 8.91 -32.62
N LEU A 633 19.73 9.73 -33.41
CA LEU A 633 21.02 9.42 -34.05
C LEU A 633 22.05 10.51 -33.77
N ASN A 634 23.24 10.14 -33.27
CA ASN A 634 24.40 11.04 -33.29
C ASN A 634 25.10 10.95 -34.66
N ASP A 635 25.06 12.05 -35.42
CA ASP A 635 25.70 12.14 -36.74
C ASP A 635 26.64 13.34 -36.79
N GLY A 636 27.95 13.06 -36.91
CA GLY A 636 28.98 14.09 -36.96
C GLY A 636 29.14 14.91 -35.67
N GLY A 637 28.68 14.41 -34.53
CA GLY A 637 28.68 15.15 -33.25
C GLY A 637 27.45 16.04 -33.06
N THR A 638 26.40 15.88 -33.87
CA THR A 638 25.08 16.47 -33.66
C THR A 638 24.08 15.35 -33.41
N TYR A 639 23.36 15.41 -32.29
CA TYR A 639 22.21 14.53 -32.07
C TYR A 639 21.05 15.01 -32.91
N LYS A 640 20.41 14.07 -33.58
CA LYS A 640 19.27 14.23 -34.46
C LYS A 640 18.13 13.43 -33.85
N LEU A 641 17.00 14.08 -33.58
CA LEU A 641 15.79 13.44 -33.07
C LEU A 641 14.70 13.58 -34.12
N TRP A 642 14.11 12.46 -34.50
CA TRP A 642 12.82 12.42 -35.20
C TRP A 642 11.78 11.92 -34.21
N TYR A 643 10.67 12.63 -34.05
CA TYR A 643 9.69 12.37 -33.00
C TYR A 643 8.27 12.43 -33.54
N HIS A 644 7.38 11.63 -32.94
CA HIS A 644 5.95 11.78 -33.14
C HIS A 644 5.49 13.09 -32.50
N ALA A 645 4.82 13.93 -33.29
CA ALA A 645 4.20 15.16 -32.85
C ALA A 645 2.69 15.10 -33.11
N ALA A 646 1.89 15.56 -32.16
CA ALA A 646 0.45 15.70 -32.34
C ALA A 646 0.00 17.14 -32.06
N GLY A 647 -0.83 17.69 -32.94
CA GLY A 647 -1.31 19.07 -32.82
C GLY A 647 -2.24 19.51 -33.94
N ASP A 648 -2.12 20.77 -34.36
CA ASP A 648 -2.99 21.42 -35.37
C ASP A 648 -2.98 20.72 -36.76
N GLN A 649 -1.97 19.90 -37.02
CA GLN A 649 -1.77 19.12 -38.25
C GLN A 649 -2.09 17.63 -38.08
N GLY A 650 -2.66 17.20 -36.95
CA GLY A 650 -2.86 15.79 -36.60
C GLY A 650 -1.58 15.14 -36.09
N ALA A 651 -1.46 13.82 -36.26
CA ALA A 651 -0.28 13.03 -35.89
C ALA A 651 0.73 13.00 -37.05
N ILE A 652 1.91 13.59 -36.81
CA ILE A 652 2.96 13.85 -37.81
C ILE A 652 4.34 13.49 -37.25
N ILE A 653 5.38 13.40 -38.10
CA ILE A 653 6.76 13.24 -37.62
C ILE A 653 7.53 14.56 -37.80
N ALA A 654 8.06 15.06 -36.69
CA ALA A 654 8.84 16.29 -36.59
C ALA A 654 10.32 16.00 -36.32
N TYR A 655 11.16 17.05 -36.42
CA TYR A 655 12.61 16.95 -36.29
C TYR A 655 13.18 17.97 -35.31
N ALA A 656 14.19 17.56 -34.55
CA ALA A 656 14.95 18.41 -33.64
C ALA A 656 16.45 18.06 -33.66
N THR A 657 17.29 19.00 -33.25
CA THR A 657 18.75 18.83 -33.15
C THR A 657 19.28 19.26 -31.80
N SER A 658 20.27 18.55 -31.26
CA SER A 658 20.93 18.88 -29.98
C SER A 658 22.46 18.68 -30.07
N PRO A 659 23.27 19.47 -29.35
CA PRO A 659 24.71 19.25 -29.24
C PRO A 659 25.10 18.17 -28.22
N ASP A 660 24.20 17.79 -27.31
CA ASP A 660 24.48 16.92 -26.15
C ASP A 660 23.46 15.79 -25.92
N GLY A 661 22.29 15.85 -26.56
CA GLY A 661 21.17 14.93 -26.40
C GLY A 661 20.12 15.38 -25.40
N VAL A 662 20.30 16.56 -24.79
CA VAL A 662 19.45 17.13 -23.73
C VAL A 662 18.90 18.49 -24.13
N ASN A 663 19.76 19.38 -24.64
CA ASN A 663 19.37 20.72 -25.07
C ASN A 663 18.90 20.68 -26.53
N TRP A 664 17.60 20.49 -26.75
CA TRP A 664 17.02 20.31 -28.09
C TRP A 664 16.55 21.61 -28.74
N THR A 665 16.76 21.73 -30.05
CA THR A 665 16.23 22.81 -30.89
C THR A 665 15.29 22.21 -31.95
N LYS A 666 13.98 22.40 -31.78
CA LYS A 666 12.94 22.00 -32.74
C LYS A 666 13.17 22.67 -34.10
N GLN A 667 12.99 21.92 -35.19
CA GLN A 667 13.11 22.39 -36.58
C GLN A 667 11.78 22.37 -37.33
N GLY A 668 10.74 21.71 -36.78
CA GLY A 668 9.40 21.61 -37.35
C GLY A 668 9.06 20.22 -37.93
N PRO A 669 7.86 20.07 -38.53
CA PRO A 669 7.43 18.89 -39.26
C PRO A 669 8.39 18.50 -40.40
N VAL A 670 8.61 17.20 -40.59
CA VAL A 670 9.44 16.65 -41.70
C VAL A 670 8.78 15.52 -42.48
N LEU A 671 7.83 14.79 -41.89
CA LEU A 671 6.91 13.91 -42.61
C LEU A 671 5.47 14.22 -42.19
N LEU A 672 4.62 14.45 -43.19
CA LEU A 672 3.18 14.68 -43.04
C LEU A 672 2.41 13.53 -43.71
N PRO A 673 1.19 13.21 -43.25
CA PRO A 673 0.26 12.35 -43.97
C PRO A 673 0.03 12.82 -45.42
N GLU A 674 -0.09 11.90 -46.37
CA GLU A 674 -0.27 12.24 -47.80
C GLU A 674 -1.71 11.98 -48.25
N PRO A 675 -2.51 13.02 -48.58
CA PRO A 675 -3.93 12.85 -48.90
C PRO A 675 -4.18 11.93 -50.10
N GLY A 676 -5.01 10.89 -49.93
CA GLY A 676 -5.25 9.85 -50.92
C GLY A 676 -4.18 8.75 -50.98
N SER A 677 -3.21 8.75 -50.06
CA SER A 677 -2.28 7.64 -49.80
C SER A 677 -2.84 6.69 -48.73
N TRP A 678 -2.19 5.55 -48.55
CA TRP A 678 -2.45 4.61 -47.44
C TRP A 678 -2.12 5.23 -46.06
N ASP A 679 -1.21 6.21 -46.03
CA ASP A 679 -0.81 7.00 -44.88
C ASP A 679 -1.43 8.42 -44.88
N GLU A 680 -2.68 8.55 -45.33
CA GLU A 680 -3.41 9.83 -45.37
C GLU A 680 -3.95 10.32 -44.02
N GLY A 681 -4.02 9.45 -43.00
CA GLY A 681 -4.65 9.76 -41.70
C GLY A 681 -3.68 10.24 -40.62
N ALA A 682 -2.57 9.52 -40.44
CA ALA A 682 -1.58 9.75 -39.37
C ALA A 682 -0.24 9.11 -39.72
N VAL A 683 0.88 9.70 -39.28
CA VAL A 683 2.22 9.11 -39.31
C VAL A 683 2.93 9.30 -37.96
N TRP A 684 3.48 8.23 -37.39
CA TRP A 684 4.13 8.21 -36.06
C TRP A 684 5.20 7.11 -35.98
N GLY A 685 5.78 6.89 -34.78
CA GLY A 685 6.73 5.81 -34.51
C GLY A 685 7.92 5.74 -35.47
N PRO A 686 8.73 6.81 -35.61
CA PRO A 686 9.92 6.79 -36.46
C PRO A 686 11.01 5.90 -35.86
N SER A 687 11.66 5.07 -36.67
CA SER A 687 12.98 4.49 -36.39
C SER A 687 13.93 4.76 -37.53
N VAL A 688 15.06 5.42 -37.23
CA VAL A 688 15.93 6.04 -38.23
C VAL A 688 17.36 5.52 -38.19
N LEU A 689 17.82 4.96 -39.33
CA LEU A 689 19.22 4.56 -39.54
C LEU A 689 19.87 5.37 -40.66
N LYS A 690 21.21 5.44 -40.66
CA LYS A 690 21.98 6.08 -41.73
C LYS A 690 22.83 5.03 -42.46
N LEU A 691 22.32 4.53 -43.58
CA LEU A 691 22.89 3.45 -44.37
C LEU A 691 23.54 4.01 -45.64
N ASN A 692 24.84 3.74 -45.84
CA ASN A 692 25.62 4.19 -47.02
C ASN A 692 25.56 5.71 -47.30
N GLY A 693 25.32 6.52 -46.26
CA GLY A 693 25.19 7.98 -46.35
C GLY A 693 23.76 8.51 -46.51
N THR A 694 22.80 7.64 -46.82
CA THR A 694 21.36 7.93 -46.89
C THR A 694 20.71 7.64 -45.55
N TYR A 695 19.81 8.52 -45.08
CA TYR A 695 18.94 8.22 -43.94
C TYR A 695 17.74 7.42 -44.43
N TRP A 696 17.39 6.37 -43.67
CA TRP A 696 16.22 5.53 -43.85
C TRP A 696 15.39 5.66 -42.58
N MET A 697 14.10 5.95 -42.73
CA MET A 697 13.14 5.98 -41.63
C MET A 697 12.02 5.00 -41.94
N TRP A 698 11.89 4.00 -41.08
CA TRP A 698 10.68 3.18 -40.97
C TRP A 698 9.72 3.89 -40.03
N TYR A 699 8.43 3.83 -40.32
CA TYR A 699 7.41 4.58 -39.57
C TYR A 699 6.07 3.87 -39.56
N SER A 700 5.32 4.05 -38.48
CA SER A 700 3.91 3.68 -38.34
C SER A 700 3.04 4.66 -39.13
N ALA A 701 2.01 4.16 -39.82
CA ALA A 701 0.98 5.02 -40.38
C ALA A 701 -0.37 4.33 -40.52
N ALA A 702 -1.43 5.13 -40.65
CA ALA A 702 -2.80 4.66 -40.86
C ALA A 702 -3.62 5.61 -41.75
N SER A 703 -4.75 5.11 -42.22
CA SER A 703 -5.80 5.86 -42.92
C SER A 703 -7.18 5.49 -42.37
N SER A 704 -8.23 6.18 -42.81
CA SER A 704 -9.61 5.78 -42.53
C SER A 704 -10.06 4.52 -43.30
N HIS A 705 -9.17 3.93 -44.11
CA HIS A 705 -9.46 2.85 -45.05
C HIS A 705 -8.65 1.56 -44.79
N GLN A 706 -7.60 1.61 -43.97
CA GLN A 706 -6.71 0.48 -43.66
C GLN A 706 -6.26 0.53 -42.19
N PRO A 707 -6.01 -0.63 -41.53
CA PRO A 707 -5.42 -0.65 -40.20
C PRO A 707 -3.99 -0.07 -40.21
N PRO A 708 -3.44 0.29 -39.02
CA PRO A 708 -2.03 0.63 -38.87
C PRO A 708 -1.09 -0.36 -39.58
N ALA A 709 -0.13 0.19 -40.32
CA ALA A 709 0.88 -0.55 -41.07
C ALA A 709 2.21 0.22 -41.11
N ILE A 710 3.28 -0.48 -41.50
CA ILE A 710 4.64 0.08 -41.49
C ILE A 710 5.08 0.50 -42.90
N GLY A 711 5.58 1.73 -43.01
CA GLY A 711 6.11 2.32 -44.24
C GLY A 711 7.62 2.57 -44.18
N VAL A 712 8.19 3.04 -45.30
CA VAL A 712 9.58 3.52 -45.33
C VAL A 712 9.76 4.74 -46.24
N VAL A 713 10.49 5.72 -45.73
CA VAL A 713 10.95 6.91 -46.45
C VAL A 713 12.47 7.02 -46.38
N THR A 714 13.07 7.66 -47.39
CA THR A 714 14.51 7.90 -47.46
C THR A 714 14.83 9.39 -47.60
N SER A 715 16.01 9.80 -47.13
CA SER A 715 16.48 11.19 -47.18
C SER A 715 18.00 11.28 -47.32
N THR A 716 18.49 12.34 -47.98
CA THR A 716 19.92 12.66 -48.05
C THR A 716 20.37 13.68 -46.98
N ASN A 717 19.44 14.34 -46.30
CA ASN A 717 19.71 15.35 -45.28
C ASN A 717 19.08 15.06 -43.91
N GLY A 718 18.11 14.14 -43.84
CA GLY A 718 17.34 13.79 -42.64
C GLY A 718 16.15 14.71 -42.37
N VAL A 719 15.77 15.57 -43.33
CA VAL A 719 14.74 16.61 -43.18
C VAL A 719 13.75 16.58 -44.35
N THR A 720 14.24 16.34 -45.56
CA THR A 720 13.44 16.20 -46.77
C THR A 720 13.31 14.72 -47.10
N TRP A 721 12.13 14.14 -46.90
CA TRP A 721 11.88 12.71 -47.04
C TRP A 721 11.17 12.37 -48.35
N THR A 722 11.48 11.18 -48.89
CA THR A 722 10.86 10.62 -50.10
C THR A 722 10.33 9.23 -49.78
N ARG A 723 9.02 9.00 -49.95
CA ARG A 723 8.38 7.67 -49.81
C ARG A 723 8.98 6.70 -50.83
N PHE A 724 9.38 5.51 -50.37
CA PHE A 724 10.03 4.54 -51.25
C PHE A 724 9.03 3.78 -52.13
N LEU A 725 7.85 3.46 -51.57
CA LEU A 725 6.73 2.81 -52.24
C LEU A 725 5.47 3.67 -52.12
N ALA A 726 4.48 3.40 -52.99
CA ALA A 726 3.13 3.97 -52.92
C ALA A 726 2.18 3.19 -51.96
N GLY A 727 2.75 2.43 -51.03
CA GLY A 727 2.05 1.53 -50.12
C GLY A 727 2.95 1.15 -48.93
N PRO A 728 2.39 0.50 -47.89
CA PRO A 728 3.17 -0.04 -46.78
C PRO A 728 4.14 -1.13 -47.25
N ILE A 729 5.22 -1.35 -46.48
CA ILE A 729 6.19 -2.43 -46.72
C ILE A 729 5.86 -3.72 -45.97
N MET A 730 5.07 -3.63 -44.89
CA MET A 730 4.55 -4.78 -44.16
C MET A 730 3.05 -4.59 -43.89
N THR A 731 2.28 -5.63 -44.19
CA THR A 731 0.84 -5.71 -43.93
C THR A 731 0.51 -7.14 -43.52
N GLU A 732 0.11 -7.34 -42.27
CA GLU A 732 -0.47 -8.59 -41.80
C GLU A 732 -2.01 -8.47 -41.74
N THR A 733 -2.70 -9.47 -41.21
CA THR A 733 -4.15 -9.37 -40.94
C THR A 733 -4.49 -8.50 -39.73
N THR A 734 -3.52 -8.25 -38.86
CA THR A 734 -3.64 -7.41 -37.65
C THR A 734 -3.04 -6.01 -37.86
N ALA A 735 -3.44 -5.06 -37.02
CA ALA A 735 -2.84 -3.73 -36.96
C ALA A 735 -1.37 -3.78 -36.46
N LEU A 736 -0.45 -3.22 -37.24
CA LEU A 736 0.99 -3.19 -36.96
C LEU A 736 1.53 -1.76 -36.80
N GLY A 737 2.58 -1.60 -36.00
CA GLY A 737 3.29 -0.33 -35.92
C GLY A 737 4.51 -0.36 -35.01
N ASP A 738 4.89 0.83 -34.59
CA ASP A 738 6.00 1.18 -33.70
C ASP A 738 7.26 0.32 -33.94
N PRO A 739 7.80 0.39 -35.19
CA PRO A 739 8.97 -0.39 -35.59
C PRO A 739 10.26 0.19 -35.01
N HIS A 740 11.16 -0.66 -34.58
CA HIS A 740 12.55 -0.29 -34.29
C HIS A 740 13.52 -1.17 -35.07
N VAL A 741 14.40 -0.53 -35.84
CA VAL A 741 15.29 -1.18 -36.81
C VAL A 741 16.76 -0.99 -36.43
N ILE A 742 17.54 -2.07 -36.47
CA ILE A 742 19.01 -2.02 -36.40
C ILE A 742 19.64 -2.69 -37.63
N SER A 743 20.91 -2.39 -37.88
CA SER A 743 21.73 -3.18 -38.81
C SER A 743 22.74 -4.01 -38.04
N ASP A 744 22.68 -5.33 -38.21
CA ASP A 744 23.53 -6.30 -37.53
C ASP A 744 23.72 -7.56 -38.39
N GLY A 745 24.85 -8.25 -38.24
CA GLY A 745 25.19 -9.46 -39.00
C GLY A 745 25.31 -9.29 -40.53
N GLY A 746 25.20 -8.07 -41.05
CA GLY A 746 25.07 -7.78 -42.49
C GLY A 746 23.63 -7.70 -43.00
N LYS A 747 22.64 -7.78 -42.11
CA LYS A 747 21.20 -7.62 -42.38
C LYS A 747 20.65 -6.35 -41.72
N LEU A 748 19.39 -6.06 -42.02
CA LEU A 748 18.51 -5.23 -41.20
C LEU A 748 17.57 -6.14 -40.39
N LYS A 749 17.38 -5.80 -39.11
CA LYS A 749 16.51 -6.50 -38.16
C LYS A 749 15.49 -5.49 -37.62
N MET A 750 14.21 -5.85 -37.61
CA MET A 750 13.12 -5.03 -37.09
C MET A 750 12.37 -5.78 -35.99
N TRP A 751 12.13 -5.09 -34.89
CA TRP A 751 11.12 -5.46 -33.90
C TRP A 751 9.97 -4.47 -34.01
N TYR A 752 8.73 -4.94 -33.94
CA TYR A 752 7.56 -4.11 -34.20
C TYR A 752 6.35 -4.61 -33.42
N GLN A 753 5.41 -3.72 -33.16
CA GLN A 753 4.23 -3.95 -32.33
C GLN A 753 3.08 -4.57 -33.14
N ASP A 754 2.39 -5.54 -32.54
CA ASP A 754 1.02 -5.92 -32.92
C ASP A 754 0.04 -5.29 -31.91
N PHE A 755 -0.82 -4.40 -32.41
CA PHE A 755 -1.78 -3.65 -31.59
C PHE A 755 -2.97 -4.50 -31.09
N GLU A 756 -3.23 -5.66 -31.71
CA GLU A 756 -4.34 -6.55 -31.35
C GLU A 756 -3.91 -7.65 -30.38
N GLN A 757 -2.69 -8.19 -30.56
CA GLN A 757 -2.16 -9.31 -29.77
C GLN A 757 -1.44 -8.88 -28.49
N GLY A 758 -1.01 -7.62 -28.36
CA GLY A 758 -0.31 -7.14 -27.16
C GLY A 758 1.17 -7.53 -27.08
N VAL A 759 1.82 -7.80 -28.24
CA VAL A 759 3.16 -8.37 -28.32
C VAL A 759 4.10 -7.61 -29.27
N VAL A 760 5.40 -7.92 -29.16
CA VAL A 760 6.45 -7.53 -30.10
C VAL A 760 6.80 -8.68 -31.04
N ASN A 761 6.64 -8.45 -32.34
CA ASN A 761 7.01 -9.36 -33.44
C ASN A 761 8.41 -9.05 -33.99
N TYR A 762 8.93 -9.94 -34.85
CA TYR A 762 10.28 -9.85 -35.43
C TYR A 762 10.30 -10.11 -36.95
N ALA A 763 11.10 -9.33 -37.68
CA ALA A 763 11.39 -9.54 -39.10
C ALA A 763 12.83 -9.20 -39.48
N GLU A 764 13.33 -9.82 -40.56
CA GLU A 764 14.63 -9.52 -41.17
C GLU A 764 14.49 -9.03 -42.61
N SER A 765 15.44 -8.22 -43.08
CA SER A 765 15.53 -7.77 -44.47
C SER A 765 16.98 -7.59 -44.94
N ASP A 766 17.23 -7.88 -46.22
CA ASP A 766 18.51 -7.62 -46.89
C ASP A 766 18.53 -6.24 -47.59
N ASP A 767 17.37 -5.61 -47.82
CA ASP A 767 17.23 -4.35 -48.59
C ASP A 767 16.47 -3.23 -47.84
N GLY A 768 15.85 -3.52 -46.70
CA GLY A 768 15.06 -2.59 -45.88
C GLY A 768 13.60 -2.42 -46.31
N ILE A 769 13.17 -3.14 -47.35
CA ILE A 769 11.89 -2.98 -48.05
C ILE A 769 11.14 -4.31 -48.07
N SER A 770 11.85 -5.39 -48.38
CA SER A 770 11.40 -6.77 -48.46
C SER A 770 11.68 -7.45 -47.11
N TRP A 771 10.66 -7.58 -46.26
CA TRP A 771 10.79 -8.13 -44.92
C TRP A 771 10.29 -9.58 -44.85
N ALA A 772 11.08 -10.45 -44.20
CA ALA A 772 10.71 -11.82 -43.87
C ALA A 772 10.39 -11.88 -42.38
N THR A 773 9.12 -12.12 -42.05
CA THR A 773 8.64 -12.31 -40.67
C THR A 773 9.07 -13.67 -40.12
N SER A 774 9.39 -13.72 -38.82
CA SER A 774 9.50 -14.99 -38.10
C SER A 774 8.18 -15.30 -37.40
N PRO A 775 7.71 -16.56 -37.41
CA PRO A 775 6.81 -17.05 -36.37
C PRO A 775 7.57 -17.26 -35.04
#